data_AF-A0A9P7AQJ1-F1
#
_entry.id   AF-A0A9P7AQJ1-F1
#
_cell.length_a   1.000
_cell.length_b   1.000
_cell.length_c   1.000
_cell.angle_alpha   90.00
_cell.angle_beta   90.00
_cell.angle_gamma   90.00
#
_symmetry.space_group_name_H-M   'P 1'
#
loop_
_entity.id
_entity.type
_entity.pdbx_description
1 polymer ?
#
loop_
_entity_poly.entity_id
_entity_poly.type
_entity_poly.pdbx_seq_one_letter_code
_entity_poly.pdbx_strand_id
1 'polypeptide(L)'
;MPPLSTPPRANVSAHAPTGQQSTPNSRGGSAISNHIGLLGVNVNNLRPWIERDIEQAQTCPVDDMLQLFLQHVSRRPEAKQPDLLQKCLKEVARVLNKMPAADRFHPSRIKEALDSFASERVETTSYGPFVQASNIAFTCLAGLQVKGMLDTPSNLDIIFQVNDHPIHQDHQDRTSKRKPDVVILPYACAFAGLPEENRDMGADDYKLISAATKPKKQLFWKDVLACIEFKRPTKKLSQCPLSYEVTPYKPTHPEYRRVEPSETNTPAIAAVDSVQTPATLPVPDAERPVRRSPRLAVSSQNPSNDSSKRKAAETLESASKRAKTDDDTEPDPEPKLDVTVQTGLYAAEMFAANVAVKHLVNLVVVDEMVWVWHYDRQGTIQCSGINFIQDLPRFMVLLYAFQRFSLVHWGRNTDFKHDEKNDSHKLMIDGVDLELHTSHKDRVAHYGLKGRATNVFPVTSAKLSKDNPEIAKDGMVAKVFWAEEQRASEPDILKKVYEIAEEQDAVKGHVPHLLWHHKFKDPTSKIREALGVSEPAKGSRVLYILVFRKLKPITELKGTEFFDAWRQCIMCHYALWQAGVYHRDVSPGNMMWYRNGTVLMGVLNDYDLSSLATALGPQGNERTGTIPFMALDLLSKKGQRGEVKHLYRHDLESFMWVLVWVSLRYKDGRLLSRKSRPFDEWATVDAETCGEKKSFFQTNFLQYESFTVDQRMWELVMDCLQLLKADAYRRETIGYKMRRQAGVDRLIMAEEFELDDLEFLDLFTHTEAWVQLSNSVQ
;
A
#
# COMPACT_ATOMS: atom_id res chain seq x y z
N MET A 1 -52.07 42.16 -4.19
CA MET A 1 -52.37 42.33 -2.75
C MET A 1 -52.19 40.98 -2.03
N PRO A 2 -52.03 40.97 -0.68
CA PRO A 2 -51.65 39.80 0.13
C PRO A 2 -52.93 39.05 0.68
N PRO A 3 -52.91 38.09 1.64
CA PRO A 3 -51.81 37.77 2.56
C PRO A 3 -51.51 36.33 3.02
N LEU A 4 -50.29 36.25 3.55
CA LEU A 4 -49.70 35.36 4.56
C LEU A 4 -50.64 34.70 5.59
N SER A 5 -50.22 33.51 6.07
CA SER A 5 -50.24 33.18 7.52
C SER A 5 -49.29 32.03 7.90
N THR A 6 -48.18 32.36 8.58
CA THR A 6 -47.59 31.56 9.69
C THR A 6 -48.38 31.88 10.99
N PRO A 7 -48.31 31.15 12.13
CA PRO A 7 -47.14 30.50 12.79
C PRO A 7 -47.50 29.08 13.36
N PRO A 8 -46.81 28.44 14.34
CA PRO A 8 -45.64 28.88 15.13
C PRO A 8 -44.45 27.91 15.25
N ARG A 9 -43.36 28.46 15.80
CA ARG A 9 -42.14 27.75 16.22
C ARG A 9 -42.38 26.96 17.52
N ALA A 10 -41.63 25.87 17.68
CA ALA A 10 -41.19 25.39 18.98
C ALA A 10 -39.64 25.28 18.97
N ASN A 11 -38.97 26.11 19.77
CA ASN A 11 -37.55 25.93 20.12
C ASN A 11 -37.49 25.22 21.47
N VAL A 12 -36.66 24.19 21.65
CA VAL A 12 -35.88 23.91 22.89
C VAL A 12 -34.70 22.98 22.57
N SER A 13 -33.53 23.29 23.16
CA SER A 13 -32.29 22.51 23.32
C SER A 13 -31.86 21.45 22.29
N ALA A 14 -30.87 21.84 21.47
CA ALA A 14 -29.52 21.28 21.49
C ALA A 14 -29.31 19.80 21.91
N HIS A 15 -29.31 18.90 20.93
CA HIS A 15 -28.25 17.90 20.81
C HIS A 15 -27.79 17.88 19.35
N ALA A 16 -26.52 18.17 19.10
CA ALA A 16 -25.92 18.03 17.78
C ALA A 16 -25.40 16.59 17.63
N PRO A 17 -25.86 15.80 16.65
CA PRO A 17 -25.20 14.57 16.27
C PRO A 17 -23.79 14.88 15.78
N THR A 18 -22.81 14.17 16.32
CA THR A 18 -21.39 14.27 15.98
C THR A 18 -21.19 14.17 14.47
N GLY A 19 -20.39 15.08 13.91
CA GLY A 19 -20.24 15.21 12.46
C GLY A 19 -19.72 13.93 11.78
N GLN A 20 -20.33 13.57 10.65
CA GLN A 20 -19.86 12.50 9.78
C GLN A 20 -18.53 12.89 9.14
N GLN A 21 -17.41 12.50 9.78
CA GLN A 21 -16.07 12.70 9.22
C GLN A 21 -15.83 11.69 8.08
N SER A 22 -16.18 12.12 6.87
CA SER A 22 -15.77 11.54 5.59
C SER A 22 -14.25 11.31 5.58
N THR A 23 -13.82 10.05 5.38
CA THR A 23 -12.48 9.51 5.65
C THR A 23 -11.30 10.45 5.27
N PRO A 24 -10.82 11.31 6.19
CA PRO A 24 -10.06 12.49 5.77
C PRO A 24 -8.53 12.28 5.73
N ASN A 25 -8.03 11.07 6.02
CA ASN A 25 -6.60 10.80 6.27
C ASN A 25 -6.00 9.64 5.46
N SER A 26 -6.68 9.15 4.43
CA SER A 26 -6.08 8.31 3.39
C SER A 26 -5.13 9.12 2.50
N ARG A 27 -3.86 9.28 2.93
CA ARG A 27 -2.73 9.56 2.02
C ARG A 27 -2.50 8.29 1.19
N GLY A 28 -3.29 8.08 0.15
CA GLY A 28 -3.42 6.78 -0.51
C GLY A 28 -2.14 6.34 -1.22
N GLY A 29 -1.60 5.18 -0.85
CA GLY A 29 -0.48 4.56 -1.56
C GLY A 29 -0.77 4.31 -3.05
N SER A 30 -2.06 4.12 -3.39
CA SER A 30 -2.54 3.84 -4.76
C SER A 30 -2.14 4.87 -5.83
N ALA A 31 -1.82 6.12 -5.47
CA ALA A 31 -1.34 7.12 -6.44
C ALA A 31 0.15 6.93 -6.82
N ILE A 32 0.91 6.20 -6.00
CA ILE A 32 2.36 5.97 -6.14
C ILE A 32 2.63 4.51 -6.55
N SER A 33 1.94 3.53 -5.95
CA SER A 33 2.15 2.10 -6.18
C SER A 33 1.52 1.56 -7.48
N ASN A 34 0.55 2.25 -8.07
CA ASN A 34 0.00 1.87 -9.39
C ASN A 34 1.04 2.04 -10.53
N HIS A 35 2.12 2.80 -10.31
CA HIS A 35 3.00 3.30 -11.37
C HIS A 35 4.49 3.01 -11.11
N ILE A 36 4.83 1.85 -10.54
CA ILE A 36 6.23 1.49 -10.18
C ILE A 36 7.20 1.71 -11.36
N GLY A 37 6.88 1.20 -12.56
CA GLY A 37 7.66 1.42 -13.79
C GLY A 37 7.59 2.83 -14.41
N LEU A 38 6.59 3.65 -14.07
CA LEU A 38 6.38 4.99 -14.67
C LEU A 38 6.99 6.13 -13.83
N LEU A 39 6.96 5.94 -12.50
CA LEU A 39 7.46 6.87 -11.49
C LEU A 39 8.82 6.44 -10.91
N GLY A 40 9.25 5.19 -11.14
CA GLY A 40 10.56 4.68 -10.70
C GLY A 40 10.71 4.56 -9.17
N VAL A 41 9.59 4.45 -8.46
CA VAL A 41 9.46 4.48 -6.99
C VAL A 41 10.50 3.56 -6.34
N ASN A 42 11.23 4.06 -5.34
CA ASN A 42 12.13 3.21 -4.58
C ASN A 42 11.34 2.38 -3.56
N VAL A 43 11.51 1.05 -3.60
CA VAL A 43 10.85 0.10 -2.69
C VAL A 43 11.18 0.41 -1.21
N ASN A 44 12.36 0.95 -0.93
CA ASN A 44 12.72 1.40 0.43
C ASN A 44 11.92 2.65 0.89
N ASN A 45 11.40 3.46 -0.05
CA ASN A 45 10.65 4.68 0.24
C ASN A 45 9.18 4.43 0.67
N LEU A 46 8.77 3.15 0.75
CA LEU A 46 7.43 2.75 1.16
C LEU A 46 7.27 2.60 2.69
N ARG A 47 8.38 2.65 3.45
CA ARG A 47 8.39 2.60 4.92
C ARG A 47 7.34 3.54 5.58
N PRO A 48 7.26 4.86 5.27
CA PRO A 48 6.26 5.76 5.87
C PRO A 48 4.79 5.43 5.55
N TRP A 49 4.55 4.65 4.49
CA TRP A 49 3.22 4.26 4.05
C TRP A 49 2.78 2.98 4.78
N ILE A 50 3.72 2.07 5.06
CA ILE A 50 3.53 0.89 5.91
C ILE A 50 3.35 1.31 7.37
N GLU A 51 4.18 2.24 7.89
CA GLU A 51 4.07 2.82 9.23
C GLU A 51 2.67 3.38 9.48
N ARG A 52 2.19 4.29 8.62
CA ARG A 52 0.82 4.83 8.68
C ARG A 52 -0.28 3.76 8.54
N ASP A 53 -0.14 2.80 7.63
CA ASP A 53 -1.14 1.73 7.46
C ASP A 53 -1.21 0.78 8.68
N ILE A 54 -0.20 0.79 9.56
CA ILE A 54 -0.18 0.07 10.84
C ILE A 54 -0.72 0.95 11.99
N GLU A 55 -0.37 2.22 12.04
CA GLU A 55 -0.97 3.21 12.96
C GLU A 55 -2.50 3.19 12.86
N GLN A 56 -3.03 3.14 11.62
CA GLN A 56 -4.46 3.11 11.30
C GLN A 56 -5.12 1.73 11.47
N ALA A 57 -4.44 0.72 12.02
CA ALA A 57 -5.03 -0.60 12.22
C ALA A 57 -6.22 -0.57 13.20
N GLN A 58 -7.19 -1.46 13.01
CA GLN A 58 -8.27 -1.70 13.98
C GLN A 58 -7.80 -2.67 15.08
N THR A 59 -8.51 -2.74 16.20
CA THR A 59 -8.24 -3.70 17.29
C THR A 59 -9.45 -4.59 17.55
N CYS A 60 -9.20 -5.81 18.04
CA CYS A 60 -10.24 -6.74 18.50
C CYS A 60 -9.73 -7.61 19.68
N PRO A 61 -10.62 -8.11 20.54
CA PRO A 61 -10.27 -9.14 21.52
C PRO A 61 -9.80 -10.42 20.85
N VAL A 62 -8.78 -11.08 21.42
CA VAL A 62 -8.24 -12.31 20.83
C VAL A 62 -9.23 -13.48 20.88
N ASP A 63 -10.08 -13.54 21.90
CA ASP A 63 -11.11 -14.58 22.00
C ASP A 63 -12.14 -14.47 20.85
N ASP A 64 -12.44 -13.26 20.36
CA ASP A 64 -13.33 -13.08 19.21
C ASP A 64 -12.66 -13.55 17.89
N MET A 65 -11.37 -13.25 17.69
CA MET A 65 -10.61 -13.74 16.54
C MET A 65 -10.44 -15.27 16.57
N LEU A 66 -10.15 -15.86 17.74
CA LEU A 66 -10.06 -17.32 17.90
C LEU A 66 -11.41 -17.98 17.64
N GLN A 67 -12.50 -17.43 18.19
CA GLN A 67 -13.86 -17.91 17.93
C GLN A 67 -14.23 -17.80 16.45
N LEU A 68 -13.80 -16.76 15.73
CA LEU A 68 -14.01 -16.62 14.29
C LEU A 68 -13.19 -17.63 13.48
N PHE A 69 -11.91 -17.81 13.80
CA PHE A 69 -11.05 -18.81 13.15
C PHE A 69 -11.59 -20.23 13.34
N LEU A 70 -12.04 -20.58 14.56
CA LEU A 70 -12.70 -21.85 14.84
C LEU A 70 -14.05 -21.99 14.12
N GLN A 71 -14.83 -20.91 14.02
CA GLN A 71 -16.11 -20.91 13.30
C GLN A 71 -15.90 -21.28 11.82
N HIS A 72 -14.91 -20.67 11.15
CA HIS A 72 -14.58 -20.98 9.75
C HIS A 72 -14.22 -22.45 9.51
N VAL A 73 -13.42 -23.06 10.40
CA VAL A 73 -13.01 -24.49 10.29
C VAL A 73 -13.86 -25.44 11.17
N SER A 74 -15.11 -25.05 11.44
CA SER A 74 -16.10 -25.90 12.08
C SER A 74 -16.81 -26.81 11.07
N ARG A 75 -17.61 -27.78 11.54
CA ARG A 75 -18.48 -28.59 10.66
C ARG A 75 -19.66 -27.81 10.06
N ARG A 76 -19.88 -26.56 10.49
CA ARG A 76 -21.03 -25.72 10.11
C ARG A 76 -20.65 -24.23 10.11
N PRO A 77 -19.75 -23.78 9.20
CA PRO A 77 -19.21 -22.42 9.22
C PRO A 77 -20.28 -21.31 9.10
N GLU A 78 -21.39 -21.57 8.41
CA GLU A 78 -22.52 -20.64 8.28
C GLU A 78 -23.37 -20.49 9.55
N ALA A 79 -23.28 -21.43 10.50
CA ALA A 79 -24.15 -21.47 11.69
C ALA A 79 -23.42 -20.96 12.93
N LYS A 80 -23.90 -19.85 13.54
CA LYS A 80 -23.30 -19.26 14.75
C LYS A 80 -23.17 -20.30 15.88
N GLN A 81 -21.95 -20.66 16.25
CA GLN A 81 -21.64 -21.58 17.36
C GLN A 81 -20.74 -20.86 18.40
N PRO A 82 -21.31 -19.98 19.24
CA PRO A 82 -20.55 -19.08 20.12
C PRO A 82 -19.82 -19.78 21.29
N ASP A 83 -19.93 -21.11 21.40
CA ASP A 83 -19.31 -21.93 22.43
C ASP A 83 -18.13 -22.79 21.90
N LEU A 84 -17.74 -22.64 20.62
CA LEU A 84 -16.61 -23.39 20.04
C LEU A 84 -15.30 -23.10 20.75
N LEU A 85 -14.99 -21.82 21.03
CA LEU A 85 -13.77 -21.45 21.75
C LEU A 85 -13.71 -22.12 23.13
N GLN A 86 -14.77 -22.03 23.92
CA GLN A 86 -14.81 -22.62 25.26
C GLN A 86 -14.70 -24.15 25.24
N LYS A 87 -15.27 -24.82 24.23
CA LYS A 87 -15.07 -26.27 24.01
C LYS A 87 -13.62 -26.60 23.66
N CYS A 88 -13.02 -25.85 22.74
CA CYS A 88 -11.63 -26.06 22.32
C CYS A 88 -10.65 -25.85 23.48
N LEU A 89 -10.79 -24.74 24.22
CA LEU A 89 -9.97 -24.45 25.41
C LEU A 89 -10.03 -25.57 26.45
N LYS A 90 -11.24 -26.13 26.71
CA LYS A 90 -11.42 -27.22 27.66
C LYS A 90 -10.70 -28.51 27.25
N GLU A 91 -10.85 -28.91 25.98
CA GLU A 91 -10.20 -30.13 25.47
C GLU A 91 -8.68 -29.94 25.29
N VAL A 92 -8.23 -28.75 24.92
CA VAL A 92 -6.80 -28.38 24.89
C VAL A 92 -6.18 -28.41 26.29
N ALA A 93 -6.82 -27.84 27.32
CA ALA A 93 -6.34 -27.93 28.70
C ALA A 93 -6.25 -29.39 29.17
N ARG A 94 -7.20 -30.26 28.78
CA ARG A 94 -7.15 -31.71 29.04
C ARG A 94 -5.97 -32.40 28.34
N VAL A 95 -5.51 -31.91 27.18
CA VAL A 95 -4.29 -32.40 26.52
C VAL A 95 -3.02 -31.91 27.25
N LEU A 96 -2.95 -30.63 27.60
CA LEU A 96 -1.79 -30.02 28.28
C LEU A 96 -1.56 -30.53 29.72
N ASN A 97 -2.58 -31.12 30.33
CA ASN A 97 -2.55 -31.68 31.69
C ASN A 97 -2.43 -33.21 31.72
N LYS A 98 -2.08 -33.86 30.60
CA LYS A 98 -1.75 -35.31 30.59
C LYS A 98 -0.46 -35.57 31.39
N MET A 99 -0.45 -36.66 32.15
CA MET A 99 0.77 -37.14 32.83
C MET A 99 1.89 -37.41 31.81
N PRO A 100 3.16 -37.04 32.08
CA PRO A 100 4.28 -37.25 31.17
C PRO A 100 4.43 -38.70 30.68
N ALA A 101 4.74 -38.86 29.41
CA ALA A 101 5.05 -40.15 28.77
C ALA A 101 6.31 -40.03 27.89
N ALA A 102 6.92 -41.17 27.56
CA ALA A 102 8.18 -41.23 26.80
C ALA A 102 8.04 -40.92 25.29
N ASP A 103 6.82 -40.65 24.80
CA ASP A 103 6.54 -40.27 23.42
C ASP A 103 7.25 -38.95 23.05
N ARG A 104 7.85 -38.90 21.85
CA ARG A 104 8.54 -37.71 21.32
C ARG A 104 7.58 -36.54 21.09
N PHE A 105 6.30 -36.82 20.85
CA PHE A 105 5.25 -35.83 20.65
C PHE A 105 4.30 -35.71 21.85
N HIS A 106 4.72 -36.12 23.05
CA HIS A 106 3.90 -35.95 24.24
C HIS A 106 3.72 -34.46 24.61
N PRO A 107 2.53 -34.00 25.07
CA PRO A 107 2.29 -32.60 25.47
C PRO A 107 3.25 -32.02 26.53
N SER A 108 3.94 -32.85 27.32
CA SER A 108 4.99 -32.37 28.23
C SER A 108 6.19 -31.77 27.47
N ARG A 109 6.51 -32.29 26.28
CA ARG A 109 7.58 -31.78 25.42
C ARG A 109 7.31 -30.36 24.93
N ILE A 110 6.05 -29.95 24.84
CA ILE A 110 5.67 -28.56 24.55
C ILE A 110 6.14 -27.65 25.71
N LYS A 111 5.89 -28.06 26.96
CA LYS A 111 6.34 -27.30 28.14
C LYS A 111 7.86 -27.25 28.22
N GLU A 112 8.52 -28.40 28.05
CA GLU A 112 9.99 -28.51 28.05
C GLU A 112 10.64 -27.58 26.99
N ALA A 113 10.07 -27.50 25.78
CA ALA A 113 10.53 -26.59 24.72
C ALA A 113 10.24 -25.11 25.04
N LEU A 114 9.12 -24.80 25.69
CA LEU A 114 8.80 -23.42 26.12
C LEU A 114 9.61 -22.97 27.34
N ASP A 115 9.98 -23.88 28.25
CA ASP A 115 10.89 -23.60 29.37
C ASP A 115 12.33 -23.40 28.88
N SER A 116 12.73 -24.11 27.81
CA SER A 116 13.95 -23.83 27.05
C SER A 116 13.88 -22.45 26.38
N PHE A 117 12.78 -22.13 25.67
CA PHE A 117 12.54 -20.79 25.10
C PHE A 117 12.64 -19.68 26.15
N ALA A 118 12.12 -19.90 27.37
CA ALA A 118 12.19 -18.95 28.47
C ALA A 118 13.58 -18.82 29.11
N SER A 119 14.39 -19.88 29.02
CA SER A 119 15.78 -19.91 29.49
C SER A 119 16.76 -19.20 28.55
N GLU A 120 16.42 -19.11 27.26
CA GLU A 120 17.28 -18.49 26.25
C GLU A 120 17.51 -16.98 26.48
N ARG A 121 18.75 -16.55 26.25
CA ARG A 121 19.19 -15.16 26.48
C ARG A 121 19.47 -14.36 25.21
N VAL A 122 19.45 -15.03 24.05
CA VAL A 122 19.63 -14.42 22.74
C VAL A 122 18.32 -14.62 21.97
N GLU A 123 17.96 -13.60 21.18
CA GLU A 123 16.73 -13.59 20.39
C GLU A 123 16.71 -14.78 19.42
N THR A 124 17.75 -14.91 18.59
CA THR A 124 17.88 -15.93 17.53
C THR A 124 18.04 -17.37 18.02
N THR A 125 18.57 -17.61 19.23
CA THR A 125 18.63 -18.98 19.79
C THR A 125 17.26 -19.46 20.26
N SER A 126 16.35 -18.53 20.61
CA SER A 126 15.01 -18.88 21.05
C SER A 126 14.06 -19.34 19.94
N TYR A 127 14.37 -19.07 18.67
CA TYR A 127 13.48 -19.44 17.56
C TYR A 127 13.30 -20.96 17.44
N GLY A 128 14.38 -21.74 17.65
CA GLY A 128 14.34 -23.20 17.60
C GLY A 128 13.36 -23.80 18.62
N PRO A 129 13.53 -23.55 19.92
CA PRO A 129 12.61 -24.02 20.96
C PRO A 129 11.13 -23.60 20.74
N PHE A 130 10.87 -22.38 20.24
CA PHE A 130 9.50 -21.96 19.89
C PHE A 130 8.91 -22.79 18.74
N VAL A 131 9.69 -23.06 17.70
CA VAL A 131 9.28 -23.89 16.56
C VAL A 131 9.07 -25.34 16.98
N GLN A 132 9.91 -25.88 17.87
CA GLN A 132 9.73 -27.22 18.45
C GLN A 132 8.40 -27.31 19.21
N ALA A 133 8.13 -26.38 20.13
CA ALA A 133 6.85 -26.33 20.85
C ALA A 133 5.65 -26.27 19.89
N SER A 134 5.73 -25.46 18.84
CA SER A 134 4.65 -25.27 17.86
C SER A 134 4.42 -26.49 16.97
N ASN A 135 5.48 -27.16 16.50
CA ASN A 135 5.35 -28.38 15.68
C ASN A 135 4.91 -29.59 16.52
N ILE A 136 5.36 -29.72 17.77
CA ILE A 136 4.86 -30.74 18.71
C ILE A 136 3.38 -30.51 19.04
N ALA A 137 2.98 -29.24 19.22
CA ALA A 137 1.59 -28.87 19.40
C ALA A 137 0.71 -29.32 18.24
N PHE A 138 1.14 -29.16 16.98
CA PHE A 138 0.39 -29.71 15.84
C PHE A 138 0.19 -31.22 15.95
N THR A 139 1.22 -32.02 16.26
CA THR A 139 1.05 -33.47 16.44
C THR A 139 0.09 -33.81 17.57
N CYS A 140 0.17 -33.09 18.71
CA CYS A 140 -0.77 -33.23 19.84
C CYS A 140 -2.23 -32.90 19.47
N LEU A 141 -2.44 -31.94 18.56
CA LEU A 141 -3.75 -31.40 18.17
C LEU A 141 -4.40 -32.13 16.99
N ALA A 142 -3.62 -32.91 16.24
CA ALA A 142 -4.08 -33.61 15.04
C ALA A 142 -5.25 -34.58 15.34
N GLY A 143 -5.13 -35.36 16.42
CA GLY A 143 -6.17 -36.29 16.87
C GLY A 143 -7.27 -35.68 17.76
N LEU A 144 -7.24 -34.37 18.05
CA LEU A 144 -8.10 -33.76 19.07
C LEU A 144 -9.54 -33.53 18.56
N GLN A 145 -10.44 -34.40 19.01
CA GLN A 145 -11.87 -34.37 18.69
C GLN A 145 -12.63 -33.37 19.57
N VAL A 146 -13.25 -32.36 18.94
CA VAL A 146 -14.04 -31.33 19.65
C VAL A 146 -15.44 -31.22 19.02
N LYS A 147 -16.50 -31.26 19.85
CA LYS A 147 -17.91 -31.29 19.38
C LYS A 147 -18.29 -30.00 18.63
N GLY A 148 -18.27 -30.08 17.29
CA GLY A 148 -18.59 -28.99 16.37
C GLY A 148 -17.45 -28.65 15.40
N MET A 149 -16.23 -29.10 15.69
CA MET A 149 -15.03 -28.88 14.87
C MET A 149 -14.84 -30.00 13.84
N LEU A 150 -13.99 -29.76 12.84
CA LEU A 150 -13.54 -30.77 11.90
C LEU A 150 -12.59 -31.78 12.59
N ASP A 151 -12.85 -33.06 12.36
CA ASP A 151 -12.28 -34.19 13.09
C ASP A 151 -10.84 -34.53 12.67
N THR A 152 -10.40 -33.99 11.52
CA THR A 152 -9.06 -34.15 10.96
C THR A 152 -8.41 -32.80 10.68
N PRO A 153 -7.06 -32.73 10.63
CA PRO A 153 -6.32 -31.59 10.06
C PRO A 153 -6.70 -31.26 8.61
N SER A 154 -6.23 -30.11 8.16
CA SER A 154 -6.17 -29.74 6.74
C SER A 154 -5.19 -30.64 5.98
N ASN A 155 -5.50 -30.95 4.72
CA ASN A 155 -4.58 -31.69 3.83
C ASN A 155 -3.34 -30.87 3.40
N LEU A 156 -3.23 -29.63 3.86
CA LEU A 156 -2.10 -28.73 3.60
C LEU A 156 -0.85 -29.07 4.44
N ASP A 157 -1.01 -29.82 5.54
CA ASP A 157 0.03 -30.18 6.54
C ASP A 157 1.06 -29.06 6.77
N ILE A 158 0.67 -28.02 7.49
CA ILE A 158 1.53 -26.86 7.72
C ILE A 158 2.62 -27.13 8.78
N ILE A 159 3.74 -26.42 8.67
CA ILE A 159 4.86 -26.50 9.62
C ILE A 159 5.37 -25.09 9.97
N PHE A 160 5.81 -24.89 11.21
CA PHE A 160 6.66 -23.75 11.58
C PHE A 160 8.11 -24.08 11.21
N GLN A 161 8.81 -23.13 10.58
CA GLN A 161 10.20 -23.26 10.12
C GLN A 161 11.00 -22.01 10.51
N VAL A 162 12.10 -22.18 11.23
CA VAL A 162 13.04 -21.09 11.53
C VAL A 162 13.66 -20.57 10.23
N ASN A 163 13.61 -19.28 9.97
CA ASN A 163 14.11 -18.67 8.74
C ASN A 163 15.16 -17.57 9.03
N ASP A 164 16.40 -17.98 9.29
CA ASP A 164 17.53 -17.04 9.34
C ASP A 164 18.06 -16.68 7.92
N HIS A 165 17.32 -17.00 6.84
CA HIS A 165 17.73 -16.70 5.46
C HIS A 165 16.94 -15.52 4.87
N PRO A 166 17.58 -14.60 4.11
CA PRO A 166 16.84 -13.62 3.34
C PRO A 166 15.96 -14.29 2.27
N ILE A 167 14.74 -13.80 2.13
CA ILE A 167 13.81 -14.10 1.05
C ILE A 167 13.77 -12.87 0.13
N HIS A 168 13.91 -13.10 -1.17
CA HIS A 168 13.91 -12.08 -2.22
C HIS A 168 12.55 -12.03 -2.94
N GLN A 169 12.11 -10.84 -3.34
CA GLN A 169 10.93 -10.63 -4.19
C GLN A 169 11.24 -9.62 -5.29
N ASP A 170 10.90 -9.94 -6.53
CA ASP A 170 11.07 -9.03 -7.66
C ASP A 170 9.83 -8.16 -7.88
N HIS A 171 10.07 -6.87 -8.11
CA HIS A 171 9.11 -5.78 -8.25
C HIS A 171 9.42 -5.00 -9.54
N GLN A 172 9.21 -5.64 -10.68
CA GLN A 172 9.64 -5.16 -12.01
C GLN A 172 11.16 -4.89 -12.04
N ASP A 173 11.60 -3.64 -12.08
CA ASP A 173 13.02 -3.25 -12.21
C ASP A 173 13.82 -3.31 -10.88
N ARG A 174 13.24 -3.85 -9.80
CA ARG A 174 13.84 -3.85 -8.46
C ARG A 174 13.60 -5.17 -7.71
N THR A 175 14.65 -5.77 -7.16
CA THR A 175 14.53 -6.87 -6.19
C THR A 175 14.53 -6.33 -4.76
N SER A 176 13.57 -6.74 -3.94
CA SER A 176 13.55 -6.49 -2.50
C SER A 176 14.26 -7.63 -1.75
N LYS A 177 14.74 -7.34 -0.54
CA LYS A 177 15.35 -8.31 0.37
C LYS A 177 14.76 -8.13 1.76
N ARG A 178 14.24 -9.22 2.33
CA ARG A 178 13.58 -9.29 3.63
C ARG A 178 13.97 -10.59 4.33
N LYS A 179 13.85 -10.67 5.66
CA LYS A 179 14.34 -11.82 6.43
C LYS A 179 13.47 -12.04 7.68
N PRO A 180 12.25 -12.60 7.53
CA PRO A 180 11.39 -12.93 8.67
C PRO A 180 12.02 -14.05 9.52
N ASP A 181 12.05 -13.89 10.84
CA ASP A 181 12.73 -14.80 11.77
C ASP A 181 12.23 -16.26 11.70
N VAL A 182 10.91 -16.45 11.61
CA VAL A 182 10.23 -17.75 11.50
C VAL A 182 9.05 -17.62 10.53
N VAL A 183 8.72 -18.69 9.81
CA VAL A 183 7.59 -18.72 8.87
C VAL A 183 6.71 -19.96 9.06
N ILE A 184 5.44 -19.83 8.69
CA ILE A 184 4.53 -20.96 8.47
C ILE A 184 4.39 -21.17 6.96
N LEU A 185 4.54 -22.41 6.52
CA LEU A 185 4.35 -22.83 5.12
C LEU A 185 3.87 -24.29 5.06
N PRO A 186 3.39 -24.80 3.91
CA PRO A 186 3.10 -26.22 3.74
C PRO A 186 4.37 -27.06 3.92
N TYR A 187 4.25 -28.20 4.62
CA TYR A 187 5.37 -29.12 4.87
C TYR A 187 6.10 -29.51 3.59
N ALA A 188 5.35 -29.78 2.51
CA ALA A 188 5.91 -30.13 1.20
C ALA A 188 6.84 -29.03 0.64
N CYS A 189 6.51 -27.75 0.83
CA CYS A 189 7.35 -26.64 0.36
C CYS A 189 8.64 -26.51 1.20
N ALA A 190 8.52 -26.64 2.53
CA ALA A 190 9.68 -26.65 3.43
C ALA A 190 10.64 -27.83 3.13
N PHE A 191 10.08 -29.01 2.91
CA PHE A 191 10.82 -30.24 2.62
C PHE A 191 11.42 -30.26 1.21
N ALA A 192 10.73 -29.73 0.20
CA ALA A 192 11.30 -29.53 -1.14
C ALA A 192 12.55 -28.63 -1.11
N GLY A 193 12.56 -27.65 -0.20
CA GLY A 193 13.69 -26.79 0.15
C GLY A 193 14.89 -27.50 0.79
N LEU A 194 14.82 -28.80 1.11
CA LEU A 194 15.99 -29.56 1.55
C LEU A 194 16.96 -29.87 0.39
N PRO A 195 18.28 -29.91 0.64
CA PRO A 195 19.21 -30.64 -0.22
C PRO A 195 18.98 -32.15 -0.09
N GLU A 196 19.40 -32.91 -1.09
CA GLU A 196 18.96 -34.30 -1.28
C GLU A 196 19.44 -35.23 -0.17
N GLU A 197 20.66 -35.01 0.32
CA GLU A 197 21.26 -35.60 1.54
C GLU A 197 20.36 -35.55 2.81
N ASN A 198 19.43 -34.59 2.89
CA ASN A 198 18.53 -34.42 4.04
C ASN A 198 17.12 -34.97 3.76
N ARG A 199 16.79 -35.40 2.54
CA ARG A 199 15.44 -35.89 2.17
C ARG A 199 15.16 -37.32 2.63
N ASP A 200 16.18 -38.05 3.07
CA ASP A 200 16.01 -39.35 3.73
C ASP A 200 15.70 -39.21 5.25
N MET A 201 15.61 -37.97 5.77
CA MET A 201 15.19 -37.71 7.15
C MET A 201 13.71 -38.04 7.31
N GLY A 202 13.38 -38.88 8.30
CA GLY A 202 12.00 -39.22 8.65
C GLY A 202 11.17 -37.98 8.97
N ALA A 203 9.89 -37.98 8.57
CA ALA A 203 9.03 -36.80 8.65
C ALA A 203 8.93 -36.19 10.07
N ASP A 204 8.91 -37.06 11.08
CA ASP A 204 8.89 -36.68 12.50
C ASP A 204 10.19 -35.98 12.94
N ASP A 205 11.35 -36.51 12.55
CA ASP A 205 12.66 -35.94 12.88
C ASP A 205 12.88 -34.60 12.16
N TYR A 206 12.32 -34.42 10.95
CA TYR A 206 12.26 -33.10 10.31
C TYR A 206 11.40 -32.10 11.11
N LYS A 207 10.20 -32.51 11.53
CA LYS A 207 9.27 -31.66 12.32
C LYS A 207 9.83 -31.29 13.70
N LEU A 208 10.63 -32.17 14.32
CA LEU A 208 11.25 -31.96 15.64
C LEU A 208 12.60 -31.24 15.61
N ILE A 209 13.46 -31.52 14.62
CA ILE A 209 14.87 -31.10 14.66
C ILE A 209 15.19 -30.13 13.52
N SER A 210 15.02 -30.55 12.27
CA SER A 210 15.48 -29.73 11.13
C SER A 210 14.70 -28.42 11.01
N ALA A 211 13.38 -28.42 11.24
CA ALA A 211 12.55 -27.22 11.16
C ALA A 211 12.88 -26.18 12.24
N ALA A 212 13.46 -26.61 13.37
CA ALA A 212 13.95 -25.77 14.45
C ALA A 212 15.31 -25.09 14.14
N THR A 213 15.85 -25.29 12.93
CA THR A 213 17.13 -24.73 12.48
C THR A 213 16.99 -24.05 11.11
N LYS A 214 17.93 -23.17 10.77
CA LYS A 214 17.96 -22.45 9.49
C LYS A 214 17.99 -23.42 8.29
N PRO A 215 17.12 -23.25 7.27
CA PRO A 215 17.15 -24.09 6.08
C PRO A 215 18.42 -23.87 5.26
N LYS A 216 18.94 -24.93 4.65
CA LYS A 216 20.13 -24.88 3.78
C LYS A 216 19.86 -24.23 2.40
N LYS A 217 18.60 -24.14 1.95
CA LYS A 217 18.18 -23.39 0.77
C LYS A 217 17.26 -22.22 1.16
N GLN A 218 17.19 -21.22 0.29
CA GLN A 218 16.25 -20.10 0.42
C GLN A 218 14.79 -20.56 0.20
N LEU A 219 13.84 -19.98 0.94
CA LEU A 219 12.38 -20.13 0.77
C LEU A 219 11.81 -19.07 -0.20
N PHE A 220 10.55 -19.17 -0.60
CA PHE A 220 9.91 -18.20 -1.52
C PHE A 220 8.61 -17.60 -0.96
N TRP A 221 8.34 -16.32 -1.26
CA TRP A 221 7.15 -15.59 -0.78
C TRP A 221 5.80 -16.13 -1.26
N LYS A 222 5.77 -16.94 -2.33
CA LYS A 222 4.56 -17.65 -2.77
C LYS A 222 4.15 -18.79 -1.81
N ASP A 223 5.13 -19.45 -1.20
CA ASP A 223 4.91 -20.61 -0.33
C ASP A 223 4.60 -20.23 1.12
N VAL A 224 5.06 -19.06 1.58
CA VAL A 224 4.84 -18.57 2.95
C VAL A 224 3.37 -18.20 3.17
N LEU A 225 2.76 -18.80 4.19
CA LEU A 225 1.38 -18.58 4.63
C LEU A 225 1.29 -17.51 5.74
N ALA A 226 2.31 -17.47 6.60
CA ALA A 226 2.47 -16.49 7.68
C ALA A 226 3.95 -16.25 8.00
N CYS A 227 4.28 -15.03 8.40
CA CYS A 227 5.54 -14.71 9.08
C CYS A 227 5.32 -14.60 10.60
N ILE A 228 6.36 -14.89 11.37
CA ILE A 228 6.49 -14.58 12.78
C ILE A 228 7.81 -13.84 12.98
N GLU A 229 7.73 -12.63 13.52
CA GLU A 229 8.91 -11.82 13.85
C GLU A 229 9.06 -11.67 15.37
N PHE A 230 10.30 -11.72 15.87
CA PHE A 230 10.58 -11.78 17.31
C PHE A 230 11.20 -10.49 17.86
N LYS A 231 10.87 -10.20 19.12
CA LYS A 231 11.57 -9.23 19.95
C LYS A 231 11.74 -9.78 21.37
N ARG A 232 12.94 -9.72 21.94
CA ARG A 232 13.23 -10.11 23.32
C ARG A 232 13.87 -8.96 24.10
N PRO A 233 13.12 -7.90 24.47
CA PRO A 233 13.63 -6.86 25.34
C PRO A 233 13.87 -7.34 26.79
N THR A 234 13.16 -8.38 27.26
CA THR A 234 13.27 -8.88 28.64
C THR A 234 14.18 -10.10 28.73
N LYS A 235 15.10 -10.10 29.71
CA LYS A 235 16.13 -11.16 29.90
C LYS A 235 15.72 -12.29 30.86
N LYS A 236 14.46 -12.30 31.30
CA LYS A 236 13.89 -13.31 32.21
C LYS A 236 12.41 -13.45 31.92
N LEU A 237 12.03 -14.58 31.32
CA LEU A 237 10.65 -14.94 31.06
C LEU A 237 10.12 -15.87 32.17
N SER A 238 8.82 -16.09 32.17
CA SER A 238 8.12 -17.04 33.04
C SER A 238 8.43 -18.50 32.66
N GLN A 239 8.18 -19.43 33.58
CA GLN A 239 8.21 -20.87 33.30
C GLN A 239 6.77 -21.40 33.16
N CYS A 240 6.60 -22.53 32.48
CA CYS A 240 5.32 -23.16 32.22
C CYS A 240 4.62 -23.61 33.51
N PRO A 241 3.34 -23.26 33.71
CA PRO A 241 2.51 -23.87 34.74
C PRO A 241 2.48 -25.40 34.68
N LEU A 242 2.64 -26.05 35.84
CA LEU A 242 2.53 -27.51 36.01
C LEU A 242 1.22 -28.04 35.43
N SER A 243 0.12 -27.30 35.62
CA SER A 243 -1.20 -27.54 35.05
C SER A 243 -1.84 -26.22 34.60
N TYR A 244 -2.64 -26.29 33.53
CA TYR A 244 -3.38 -25.14 32.99
C TYR A 244 -4.88 -25.26 33.27
N GLU A 245 -5.52 -24.13 33.57
CA GLU A 245 -6.97 -24.02 33.74
C GLU A 245 -7.58 -23.07 32.71
N VAL A 246 -8.81 -23.33 32.27
CA VAL A 246 -9.52 -22.43 31.34
C VAL A 246 -10.10 -21.25 32.13
N THR A 247 -9.39 -20.13 32.11
CA THR A 247 -9.79 -18.89 32.78
C THR A 247 -10.32 -17.85 31.78
N PRO A 248 -11.21 -16.93 32.21
CA PRO A 248 -11.63 -15.79 31.39
C PRO A 248 -10.40 -14.99 30.93
N TYR A 249 -10.40 -14.51 29.69
CA TYR A 249 -9.28 -13.75 29.16
C TYR A 249 -9.02 -12.50 30.01
N LYS A 250 -7.75 -12.30 30.38
CA LYS A 250 -7.28 -11.09 31.05
C LYS A 250 -6.46 -10.30 30.03
N PRO A 251 -6.92 -9.10 29.61
CA PRO A 251 -6.13 -8.23 28.75
C PRO A 251 -4.76 -7.97 29.36
N THR A 252 -3.71 -8.24 28.58
CA THR A 252 -2.32 -8.05 29.00
C THR A 252 -1.89 -6.61 28.72
N HIS A 253 -1.30 -5.94 29.72
CA HIS A 253 -0.50 -4.75 29.46
C HIS A 253 0.92 -5.16 29.02
N PRO A 254 1.55 -4.42 28.09
CA PRO A 254 1.03 -3.26 27.36
C PRO A 254 -0.02 -3.65 26.30
N GLU A 255 -0.90 -2.69 25.97
CA GLU A 255 -1.99 -2.80 24.97
C GLU A 255 -1.46 -2.82 23.51
N TYR A 256 -0.32 -3.49 23.28
CA TYR A 256 0.74 -3.02 22.40
C TYR A 256 0.32 -2.73 20.95
N ARG A 257 0.41 -1.44 20.60
CA ARG A 257 0.83 -0.95 19.28
C ARG A 257 1.78 0.22 19.51
N ARG A 258 2.85 0.37 18.72
CA ARG A 258 3.63 1.61 18.73
C ARG A 258 4.36 1.89 17.41
N VAL A 259 4.35 3.16 17.03
CA VAL A 259 5.18 3.81 16.01
C VAL A 259 5.60 5.18 16.60
N GLU A 260 6.46 5.93 15.91
CA GLU A 260 7.10 7.22 16.27
C GLU A 260 8.30 7.15 17.24
N PRO A 261 9.34 8.03 17.11
CA PRO A 261 9.44 9.15 16.17
C PRO A 261 10.59 9.07 15.14
N SER A 262 10.52 9.93 14.12
CA SER A 262 11.67 10.31 13.29
C SER A 262 12.39 11.53 13.86
N GLU A 263 13.65 11.39 14.31
CA GLU A 263 14.48 12.54 14.69
C GLU A 263 15.28 13.09 13.49
N THR A 264 14.68 14.03 12.75
CA THR A 264 15.46 14.92 11.86
C THR A 264 16.17 15.97 12.69
N ASN A 265 17.50 15.88 12.78
CA ASN A 265 18.38 16.80 13.50
C ASN A 265 17.97 18.28 13.35
N THR A 266 17.41 18.84 14.41
CA THR A 266 17.11 20.28 14.53
C THR A 266 17.77 20.79 15.81
N PRO A 267 18.80 21.66 15.75
CA PRO A 267 19.44 22.18 16.95
C PRO A 267 18.43 22.92 17.84
N ALA A 268 18.44 22.61 19.14
CA ALA A 268 17.48 23.17 20.08
C ALA A 268 17.64 24.69 20.23
N ILE A 269 16.64 25.45 19.79
CA ILE A 269 16.42 26.82 20.24
C ILE A 269 15.45 26.75 21.43
N ALA A 270 15.88 27.23 22.58
CA ALA A 270 15.09 27.14 23.81
C ALA A 270 13.81 27.98 23.73
N ALA A 271 12.69 27.40 24.18
CA ALA A 271 11.42 28.12 24.27
C ALA A 271 11.44 29.17 25.39
N VAL A 272 10.84 30.33 25.13
CA VAL A 272 10.49 31.33 26.15
C VAL A 272 9.11 31.89 25.82
N ASP A 273 8.13 31.51 26.64
CA ASP A 273 6.82 32.15 26.78
C ASP A 273 6.97 33.61 27.27
N SER A 274 6.09 34.57 26.99
CA SER A 274 4.82 34.56 26.22
C SER A 274 4.37 36.00 25.87
N VAL A 275 3.38 36.10 24.97
CA VAL A 275 2.34 37.16 24.83
C VAL A 275 2.62 38.57 25.39
N GLN A 276 2.71 39.57 24.50
CA GLN A 276 1.90 40.81 24.61
C GLN A 276 1.77 41.58 23.29
N THR A 277 0.69 42.35 23.16
CA THR A 277 0.29 43.14 21.97
C THR A 277 0.96 44.52 21.88
N PRO A 278 0.97 45.18 20.69
CA PRO A 278 1.98 46.19 20.36
C PRO A 278 1.66 47.63 20.81
N ALA A 279 2.73 48.40 21.07
CA ALA A 279 2.71 49.87 21.10
C ALA A 279 4.06 50.48 20.62
N THR A 280 3.97 51.39 19.66
CA THR A 280 4.76 52.60 19.34
C THR A 280 6.27 52.73 19.66
N LEU A 281 6.99 53.32 18.69
CA LEU A 281 8.34 53.95 18.74
C LEU A 281 8.53 54.95 19.92
N PRO A 282 9.77 55.36 20.34
CA PRO A 282 11.00 55.46 19.51
C PRO A 282 12.38 55.12 20.14
N VAL A 283 13.41 55.33 19.32
CA VAL A 283 14.89 55.42 19.51
C VAL A 283 15.28 56.74 20.27
N PRO A 284 16.47 56.95 20.93
CA PRO A 284 17.77 56.24 20.88
C PRO A 284 18.51 55.93 22.24
N ASP A 285 19.71 55.34 22.10
CA ASP A 285 21.01 55.76 22.69
C ASP A 285 21.72 55.09 23.91
N ALA A 286 23.05 54.99 23.72
CA ALA A 286 24.18 55.09 24.68
C ALA A 286 24.55 54.01 25.75
N GLU A 287 25.88 53.91 25.92
CA GLU A 287 26.69 53.60 27.13
C GLU A 287 26.65 52.23 27.88
N ARG A 288 27.56 51.35 27.44
CA ARG A 288 28.70 50.74 28.22
C ARG A 288 29.12 51.48 29.53
N PRO A 289 29.95 50.90 30.46
CA PRO A 289 30.34 49.49 30.70
C PRO A 289 30.65 49.08 32.19
N VAL A 290 31.26 47.89 32.37
CA VAL A 290 32.17 47.40 33.46
C VAL A 290 31.67 46.93 34.86
N ARG A 291 32.49 45.99 35.41
CA ARG A 291 32.87 45.72 36.82
C ARG A 291 31.98 44.77 37.65
N ARG A 292 32.53 43.86 38.49
CA ARG A 292 33.90 43.25 38.54
C ARG A 292 33.97 42.07 39.54
N SER A 293 34.69 41.00 39.16
CA SER A 293 35.58 40.22 40.06
C SER A 293 34.88 39.36 41.17
N PRO A 294 35.60 38.62 42.06
CA PRO A 294 35.73 37.16 41.86
C PRO A 294 35.71 36.30 43.17
N ARG A 295 36.20 35.04 43.11
CA ARG A 295 37.49 34.56 43.73
C ARG A 295 37.42 33.17 44.41
N LEU A 296 38.58 32.49 44.43
CA LEU A 296 38.98 31.33 45.27
C LEU A 296 38.43 29.92 44.91
N ALA A 297 39.13 28.85 45.32
CA ALA A 297 40.30 28.21 44.68
C ALA A 297 40.82 27.00 45.51
N VAL A 298 41.88 26.29 45.04
CA VAL A 298 42.78 25.37 45.78
C VAL A 298 42.19 23.98 46.17
N SER A 299 42.88 22.81 46.07
CA SER A 299 44.05 22.33 45.30
C SER A 299 44.26 20.79 45.45
N SER A 300 45.23 20.21 44.69
CA SER A 300 46.14 19.06 45.06
C SER A 300 45.58 17.64 45.37
N GLN A 301 46.28 16.51 45.13
CA GLN A 301 47.53 16.15 44.39
C GLN A 301 47.60 14.62 44.12
N ASN A 302 48.48 14.20 43.19
CA ASN A 302 48.94 12.80 42.89
C ASN A 302 50.20 12.44 43.74
N PRO A 303 50.91 11.26 43.65
CA PRO A 303 50.95 10.15 42.64
C PRO A 303 50.96 8.73 43.32
N SER A 304 51.59 7.61 42.91
CA SER A 304 52.51 7.17 41.81
C SER A 304 52.57 5.61 41.66
N ASN A 305 53.28 5.11 40.61
CA ASN A 305 53.93 3.77 40.46
C ASN A 305 53.06 2.51 40.28
N ASP A 306 53.55 1.35 39.79
CA ASP A 306 54.57 0.92 38.78
C ASP A 306 54.43 -0.65 38.72
N SER A 307 54.71 -1.45 37.67
CA SER A 307 55.42 -1.32 36.39
C SER A 307 54.63 -2.08 35.27
N SER A 308 55.11 -2.63 34.14
CA SER A 308 56.45 -3.10 33.72
C SER A 308 56.67 -3.07 32.19
N LYS A 309 57.65 -3.84 31.66
CA LYS A 309 58.16 -3.75 30.27
C LYS A 309 58.18 -5.09 29.52
N ARG A 310 57.95 -5.02 28.20
CA ARG A 310 58.96 -5.42 27.18
C ARG A 310 58.63 -4.81 25.80
N LYS A 311 59.69 -4.58 25.00
CA LYS A 311 59.64 -4.06 23.62
C LYS A 311 60.16 -5.11 22.65
N ALA A 312 59.64 -5.08 21.43
CA ALA A 312 60.41 -5.22 20.19
C ALA A 312 59.85 -4.17 19.21
N ALA A 313 60.62 -3.73 18.22
CA ALA A 313 60.22 -2.68 17.29
C ALA A 313 60.94 -2.82 15.96
N GLU A 314 60.25 -2.49 14.86
CA GLU A 314 60.89 -2.35 13.55
C GLU A 314 60.27 -1.19 12.76
N THR A 315 61.13 -0.19 12.52
CA THR A 315 61.27 0.67 11.35
C THR A 315 60.02 1.20 10.61
N LEU A 316 59.87 2.53 10.60
CA LEU A 316 59.12 3.23 9.55
C LEU A 316 59.95 3.34 8.27
N GLU A 317 59.33 3.14 7.11
CA GLU A 317 59.76 3.81 5.87
C GLU A 317 58.52 4.20 5.05
N SER A 318 58.64 5.24 4.21
CA SER A 318 57.48 6.03 3.74
C SER A 318 57.31 6.05 2.22
N ALA A 319 56.10 5.72 1.75
CA ALA A 319 55.70 5.86 0.35
C ALA A 319 54.24 6.34 0.18
N SER A 320 54.11 7.60 -0.23
CA SER A 320 53.01 8.27 -0.94
C SER A 320 51.69 7.48 -1.17
N LYS A 321 50.63 7.80 -0.42
CA LYS A 321 49.25 7.49 -0.85
C LYS A 321 48.87 8.40 -2.03
N ARG A 322 48.66 7.81 -3.21
CA ARG A 322 47.97 8.45 -4.34
C ARG A 322 46.48 8.49 -4.02
N ALA A 323 45.82 9.63 -4.17
CA ALA A 323 44.39 9.76 -3.87
C ALA A 323 43.56 8.82 -4.76
N LYS A 324 42.59 8.12 -4.16
CA LYS A 324 41.46 7.48 -4.84
C LYS A 324 40.22 8.34 -4.61
N THR A 325 39.30 8.28 -5.57
CA THR A 325 38.03 9.03 -5.58
C THR A 325 37.03 8.49 -4.56
N ASP A 326 36.26 9.39 -3.96
CA ASP A 326 35.14 9.06 -3.08
C ASP A 326 33.95 8.53 -3.88
N ASP A 327 33.72 7.20 -3.86
CA ASP A 327 32.46 6.57 -4.29
C ASP A 327 32.15 5.25 -3.52
N ASP A 328 33.05 4.82 -2.61
CA ASP A 328 32.94 3.60 -1.77
C ASP A 328 32.76 3.96 -0.27
N THR A 329 31.75 4.78 0.06
CA THR A 329 31.30 4.94 1.46
C THR A 329 30.06 4.06 1.66
N GLU A 330 30.13 3.09 2.58
CA GLU A 330 28.94 2.32 2.95
C GLU A 330 27.84 3.26 3.47
N PRO A 331 26.57 3.09 3.06
CA PRO A 331 25.49 3.92 3.58
C PRO A 331 25.32 3.71 5.09
N ASP A 332 25.07 4.80 5.81
CA ASP A 332 24.79 4.80 7.25
C ASP A 332 23.73 3.73 7.59
N PRO A 333 23.91 2.94 8.66
CA PRO A 333 23.05 1.79 8.93
C PRO A 333 21.60 2.24 9.20
N GLU A 334 20.67 1.85 8.31
CA GLU A 334 19.26 2.25 8.38
C GLU A 334 18.69 2.04 9.80
N PRO A 335 17.99 3.03 10.39
CA PRO A 335 17.52 2.95 11.76
C PRO A 335 16.51 1.81 11.91
N LYS A 336 16.82 0.89 12.85
CA LYS A 336 16.06 -0.35 13.09
C LYS A 336 14.56 -0.09 13.13
N LEU A 337 13.82 -0.83 12.31
CA LEU A 337 12.37 -0.79 12.22
C LEU A 337 11.72 -1.26 13.53
N ASP A 338 10.52 -0.77 13.82
CA ASP A 338 9.65 -1.43 14.78
C ASP A 338 9.18 -2.78 14.20
N VAL A 339 9.01 -3.77 15.08
CA VAL A 339 8.67 -5.16 14.72
C VAL A 339 7.34 -5.26 13.95
N THR A 340 6.38 -4.37 14.22
CA THR A 340 5.11 -4.31 13.50
C THR A 340 5.31 -3.82 12.06
N VAL A 341 6.14 -2.80 11.85
CA VAL A 341 6.49 -2.24 10.53
C VAL A 341 7.25 -3.26 9.69
N GLN A 342 8.19 -3.98 10.32
CA GLN A 342 8.92 -5.09 9.72
C GLN A 342 7.98 -6.22 9.28
N THR A 343 7.01 -6.58 10.13
CA THR A 343 5.96 -7.59 9.81
C THR A 343 5.00 -7.11 8.71
N GLY A 344 4.69 -5.81 8.64
CA GLY A 344 3.91 -5.19 7.57
C GLY A 344 4.62 -5.17 6.22
N LEU A 345 5.94 -4.97 6.21
CA LEU A 345 6.75 -5.12 4.99
C LEU A 345 6.70 -6.56 4.47
N TYR A 346 6.75 -7.57 5.34
CA TYR A 346 6.61 -8.98 4.92
C TYR A 346 5.23 -9.27 4.35
N ALA A 347 4.16 -8.80 4.98
CA ALA A 347 2.81 -8.91 4.44
C ALA A 347 2.70 -8.23 3.05
N ALA A 348 3.39 -7.11 2.82
CA ALA A 348 3.46 -6.48 1.49
C ALA A 348 4.22 -7.34 0.46
N GLU A 349 5.31 -8.05 0.81
CA GLU A 349 5.99 -8.98 -0.12
C GLU A 349 5.08 -10.18 -0.44
N MET A 350 4.48 -10.79 0.60
CA MET A 350 3.52 -11.91 0.46
C MET A 350 2.33 -11.52 -0.43
N PHE A 351 1.89 -10.27 -0.38
CA PHE A 351 0.85 -9.71 -1.24
C PHE A 351 1.29 -9.49 -2.70
N ALA A 352 2.57 -9.19 -2.96
CA ALA A 352 3.09 -8.97 -4.32
C ALA A 352 3.51 -10.28 -5.01
N ALA A 353 3.92 -11.28 -4.24
CA ALA A 353 4.32 -12.60 -4.70
C ALA A 353 3.17 -13.49 -5.22
N ASN A 354 1.91 -13.06 -5.06
CA ASN A 354 0.72 -13.88 -5.30
C ASN A 354 -0.39 -13.07 -5.99
N VAL A 355 -1.10 -13.67 -6.95
CA VAL A 355 -2.07 -12.94 -7.82
C VAL A 355 -3.30 -12.44 -7.06
N ALA A 356 -3.94 -13.32 -6.27
CA ALA A 356 -5.23 -13.07 -5.66
C ALA A 356 -5.27 -13.55 -4.21
N VAL A 357 -4.81 -12.68 -3.31
CA VAL A 357 -4.83 -12.89 -1.86
C VAL A 357 -5.85 -11.96 -1.23
N LYS A 358 -6.86 -12.54 -0.58
CA LYS A 358 -7.93 -11.82 0.15
C LYS A 358 -7.41 -11.18 1.42
N HIS A 359 -6.64 -11.94 2.19
CA HIS A 359 -6.04 -11.50 3.44
C HIS A 359 -4.79 -12.33 3.76
N LEU A 360 -4.02 -11.87 4.75
CA LEU A 360 -2.89 -12.56 5.34
C LEU A 360 -3.00 -12.54 6.87
N VAL A 361 -2.35 -13.49 7.54
CA VAL A 361 -2.21 -13.51 9.00
C VAL A 361 -0.73 -13.67 9.33
N ASN A 362 -0.12 -12.69 9.99
CA ASN A 362 1.22 -12.80 10.57
C ASN A 362 1.15 -12.71 12.09
N LEU A 363 2.20 -13.16 12.77
CA LEU A 363 2.35 -13.04 14.21
C LEU A 363 3.50 -12.11 14.56
N VAL A 364 3.36 -11.35 15.65
CA VAL A 364 4.46 -10.65 16.30
C VAL A 364 4.67 -11.30 17.67
N VAL A 365 5.90 -11.69 17.99
CA VAL A 365 6.26 -12.22 19.31
C VAL A 365 7.13 -11.19 20.04
N VAL A 366 6.71 -10.77 21.24
CA VAL A 366 7.54 -9.97 22.15
C VAL A 366 7.63 -10.71 23.48
N ASP A 367 8.85 -11.09 23.87
CA ASP A 367 9.12 -11.88 25.08
C ASP A 367 8.28 -13.18 25.13
N GLU A 368 7.31 -13.28 26.05
CA GLU A 368 6.38 -14.42 26.22
C GLU A 368 4.97 -14.17 25.65
N MET A 369 4.80 -13.07 24.93
CA MET A 369 3.53 -12.62 24.35
C MET A 369 3.54 -12.75 22.82
N VAL A 370 2.41 -13.18 22.25
CA VAL A 370 2.19 -13.23 20.80
C VAL A 370 0.92 -12.47 20.40
N TRP A 371 1.02 -11.62 19.38
CA TRP A 371 -0.09 -10.86 18.79
C TRP A 371 -0.38 -11.35 17.39
N VAL A 372 -1.66 -11.60 17.10
CA VAL A 372 -2.14 -11.99 15.76
C VAL A 372 -2.49 -10.73 14.98
N TRP A 373 -1.85 -10.54 13.83
CA TRP A 373 -2.09 -9.44 12.89
C TRP A 373 -2.74 -9.96 11.61
N HIS A 374 -3.94 -9.46 11.31
CA HIS A 374 -4.65 -9.71 10.07
C HIS A 374 -4.44 -8.52 9.12
N TYR A 375 -4.10 -8.79 7.86
CA TYR A 375 -3.88 -7.79 6.82
C TYR A 375 -4.81 -8.07 5.63
N ASP A 376 -5.61 -7.10 5.21
CA ASP A 376 -6.36 -7.15 3.96
C ASP A 376 -6.31 -5.81 3.21
N ARG A 377 -6.99 -5.73 2.07
CA ARG A 377 -6.95 -4.56 1.19
C ARG A 377 -7.79 -3.37 1.69
N GLN A 378 -8.66 -3.56 2.68
CA GLN A 378 -9.35 -2.49 3.41
C GLN A 378 -8.50 -1.99 4.60
N GLY A 379 -7.61 -2.83 5.14
CA GLY A 379 -6.57 -2.45 6.08
C GLY A 379 -6.19 -3.58 7.03
N THR A 380 -5.71 -3.18 8.19
CA THR A 380 -5.07 -4.02 9.21
C THR A 380 -5.98 -4.18 10.43
N ILE A 381 -5.97 -5.37 11.05
CA ILE A 381 -6.66 -5.65 12.32
C ILE A 381 -5.67 -6.38 13.23
N GLN A 382 -5.54 -5.87 14.46
CA GLN A 382 -4.63 -6.38 15.47
C GLN A 382 -5.45 -7.01 16.62
N CYS A 383 -5.10 -8.22 17.02
CA CYS A 383 -5.68 -8.85 18.20
C CYS A 383 -5.02 -8.35 19.50
N SER A 384 -5.71 -8.50 20.63
CA SER A 384 -5.04 -8.47 21.93
C SER A 384 -4.03 -9.63 22.08
N GLY A 385 -3.03 -9.49 22.96
CA GLY A 385 -1.94 -10.47 23.05
C GLY A 385 -2.34 -11.77 23.76
N ILE A 386 -1.75 -12.90 23.35
CA ILE A 386 -1.78 -14.18 24.07
C ILE A 386 -0.43 -14.38 24.76
N ASN A 387 -0.43 -14.68 26.06
CA ASN A 387 0.80 -15.16 26.71
C ASN A 387 0.96 -16.65 26.40
N PHE A 388 1.88 -17.03 25.52
CA PHE A 388 1.97 -18.42 25.06
C PHE A 388 2.65 -19.36 26.06
N ILE A 389 3.16 -18.84 27.19
CA ILE A 389 3.71 -19.64 28.29
C ILE A 389 2.67 -19.79 29.42
N GLN A 390 2.03 -18.71 29.86
CA GLN A 390 1.05 -18.72 30.96
C GLN A 390 -0.37 -19.05 30.51
N ASP A 391 -0.77 -18.63 29.30
CA ASP A 391 -2.04 -18.95 28.64
C ASP A 391 -1.80 -19.79 27.37
N LEU A 392 -0.97 -20.83 27.54
CA LEU A 392 -0.76 -21.85 26.53
C LEU A 392 -2.07 -22.46 25.97
N PRO A 393 -3.19 -22.61 26.73
CA PRO A 393 -4.47 -23.02 26.14
C PRO A 393 -4.95 -22.15 24.98
N ARG A 394 -4.88 -20.81 25.07
CA ARG A 394 -5.25 -19.93 23.95
C ARG A 394 -4.31 -20.05 22.76
N PHE A 395 -3.01 -20.15 22.99
CA PHE A 395 -2.03 -20.34 21.92
C PHE A 395 -2.21 -21.70 21.20
N MET A 396 -2.45 -22.77 21.96
CA MET A 396 -2.78 -24.09 21.41
C MET A 396 -4.10 -24.09 20.62
N VAL A 397 -5.09 -23.26 20.98
CA VAL A 397 -6.32 -23.08 20.18
C VAL A 397 -6.05 -22.33 18.86
N LEU A 398 -5.15 -21.32 18.86
CA LEU A 398 -4.69 -20.69 17.62
C LEU A 398 -4.06 -21.72 16.67
N LEU A 399 -3.18 -22.57 17.19
CA LEU A 399 -2.55 -23.66 16.43
C LEU A 399 -3.57 -24.72 15.97
N TYR A 400 -4.58 -25.05 16.79
CA TYR A 400 -5.65 -26.00 16.43
C TYR A 400 -6.47 -25.51 15.23
N ALA A 401 -6.73 -24.20 15.17
CA ALA A 401 -7.38 -23.56 14.03
C ALA A 401 -6.47 -23.52 12.80
N PHE A 402 -5.23 -23.01 12.92
CA PHE A 402 -4.25 -22.97 11.82
C PHE A 402 -4.02 -24.35 11.18
N GLN A 403 -3.93 -25.42 11.98
CA GLN A 403 -3.80 -26.80 11.49
C GLN A 403 -4.98 -27.25 10.59
N ARG A 404 -6.16 -26.65 10.75
CA ARG A 404 -7.37 -26.96 9.98
C ARG A 404 -7.62 -25.96 8.84
N PHE A 405 -6.81 -24.92 8.70
CA PHE A 405 -6.91 -23.98 7.60
C PHE A 405 -6.48 -24.64 6.28
N SER A 406 -7.39 -24.67 5.29
CA SER A 406 -7.03 -24.86 3.88
C SER A 406 -6.48 -23.56 3.28
N LEU A 407 -5.99 -23.59 2.02
CA LEU A 407 -5.46 -22.40 1.34
C LEU A 407 -6.45 -21.21 1.32
N VAL A 408 -7.76 -21.47 1.22
CA VAL A 408 -8.81 -20.43 1.28
C VAL A 408 -8.88 -19.76 2.64
N HIS A 409 -8.66 -20.52 3.72
CA HIS A 409 -8.62 -20.00 5.09
C HIS A 409 -7.34 -19.19 5.36
N TRP A 410 -6.24 -19.52 4.67
CA TRP A 410 -5.03 -18.67 4.55
C TRP A 410 -5.19 -17.54 3.50
N GLY A 411 -6.42 -17.20 3.11
CA GLY A 411 -6.73 -16.07 2.24
C GLY A 411 -6.34 -16.22 0.77
N ARG A 412 -5.85 -17.38 0.32
CA ARG A 412 -5.53 -17.64 -1.09
C ARG A 412 -6.81 -17.90 -1.89
N ASN A 413 -7.02 -17.20 -3.01
CA ASN A 413 -8.11 -17.55 -3.93
C ASN A 413 -7.72 -18.78 -4.75
N THR A 414 -8.45 -19.89 -4.58
CA THR A 414 -8.18 -21.19 -5.22
C THR A 414 -8.72 -21.32 -6.66
N ASP A 415 -9.43 -20.30 -7.16
CA ASP A 415 -9.82 -20.21 -8.57
C ASP A 415 -8.61 -19.90 -9.47
N PHE A 416 -7.56 -19.28 -8.91
CA PHE A 416 -6.29 -18.95 -9.57
C PHE A 416 -5.29 -20.11 -9.41
N LYS A 417 -5.35 -21.09 -10.32
CA LYS A 417 -4.51 -22.30 -10.24
C LYS A 417 -3.17 -22.09 -10.93
N HIS A 418 -2.07 -22.13 -10.18
CA HIS A 418 -0.71 -22.01 -10.74
C HIS A 418 -0.38 -23.20 -11.66
N ASP A 419 0.24 -22.92 -12.80
CA ASP A 419 0.86 -23.90 -13.69
C ASP A 419 2.38 -23.71 -13.66
N GLU A 420 3.06 -24.60 -12.93
CA GLU A 420 4.51 -24.57 -12.73
C GLU A 420 5.33 -24.64 -14.02
N LYS A 421 4.76 -25.18 -15.12
CA LYS A 421 5.50 -25.35 -16.39
C LYS A 421 5.61 -24.05 -17.18
N ASN A 422 4.58 -23.22 -17.11
CA ASN A 422 4.48 -21.94 -17.83
C ASN A 422 4.76 -20.74 -16.90
N ASP A 423 4.85 -20.98 -15.59
CA ASP A 423 4.77 -19.97 -14.52
C ASP A 423 3.59 -18.99 -14.73
N SER A 424 2.44 -19.57 -15.04
CA SER A 424 1.16 -18.90 -15.34
C SER A 424 0.09 -19.26 -14.31
N HIS A 425 -1.04 -18.54 -14.30
CA HIS A 425 -2.19 -18.87 -13.46
C HIS A 425 -3.45 -19.08 -14.31
N LYS A 426 -4.07 -20.25 -14.17
CA LYS A 426 -5.22 -20.71 -14.96
C LYS A 426 -6.51 -20.59 -14.17
N LEU A 427 -7.54 -20.05 -14.83
CA LEU A 427 -8.89 -19.88 -14.29
C LEU A 427 -9.94 -20.42 -15.26
N MET A 428 -11.09 -20.82 -14.70
CA MET A 428 -12.30 -21.20 -15.42
C MET A 428 -13.48 -20.60 -14.65
N ILE A 429 -13.99 -19.46 -15.11
CA ILE A 429 -15.05 -18.70 -14.43
C ILE A 429 -16.13 -18.36 -15.46
N ASP A 430 -17.40 -18.58 -15.11
CA ASP A 430 -18.58 -18.29 -15.95
C ASP A 430 -18.49 -18.84 -17.41
N GLY A 431 -17.76 -19.94 -17.60
CA GLY A 431 -17.53 -20.57 -18.91
C GLY A 431 -16.40 -19.95 -19.75
N VAL A 432 -15.67 -18.97 -19.22
CA VAL A 432 -14.50 -18.35 -19.84
C VAL A 432 -13.22 -18.92 -19.24
N ASP A 433 -12.34 -19.42 -20.11
CA ASP A 433 -11.00 -19.89 -19.78
C ASP A 433 -10.00 -18.73 -19.83
N LEU A 434 -9.13 -18.61 -18.82
CA LEU A 434 -8.07 -17.60 -18.77
C LEU A 434 -6.76 -18.22 -18.33
N GLU A 435 -5.67 -17.93 -19.05
CA GLU A 435 -4.29 -18.18 -18.62
C GLU A 435 -3.55 -16.85 -18.47
N LEU A 436 -3.27 -16.45 -17.22
CA LEU A 436 -2.57 -15.24 -16.82
C LEU A 436 -1.06 -15.48 -16.84
N HIS A 437 -0.32 -14.74 -17.67
CA HIS A 437 1.12 -14.93 -17.84
C HIS A 437 1.91 -14.20 -16.73
N THR A 438 1.94 -14.78 -15.54
CA THR A 438 2.45 -14.16 -14.29
C THR A 438 3.95 -13.89 -14.24
N SER A 439 4.72 -14.54 -15.10
CA SER A 439 6.16 -14.36 -15.33
C SER A 439 6.52 -13.37 -16.44
N HIS A 440 5.53 -12.86 -17.19
CA HIS A 440 5.79 -12.04 -18.38
C HIS A 440 6.27 -10.63 -18.02
N LYS A 441 7.30 -10.13 -18.73
CA LYS A 441 7.93 -8.81 -18.49
C LYS A 441 6.93 -7.63 -18.46
N ASP A 442 5.88 -7.69 -19.29
CA ASP A 442 4.82 -6.67 -19.37
C ASP A 442 3.87 -6.67 -18.15
N ARG A 443 4.08 -7.55 -17.15
CA ARG A 443 3.27 -7.59 -15.93
C ARG A 443 3.45 -6.30 -15.13
N VAL A 444 2.33 -5.68 -14.78
CA VAL A 444 2.26 -4.63 -13.75
C VAL A 444 1.85 -5.27 -12.43
N ALA A 445 2.60 -5.00 -11.37
CA ALA A 445 2.34 -5.54 -10.03
C ALA A 445 2.36 -4.41 -9.00
N HIS A 446 1.41 -4.47 -8.04
CA HIS A 446 1.30 -3.50 -6.96
C HIS A 446 1.89 -4.06 -5.66
N TYR A 447 2.90 -3.38 -5.12
CA TYR A 447 3.47 -3.65 -3.80
C TYR A 447 2.96 -2.66 -2.74
N GLY A 448 2.54 -3.17 -1.57
CA GLY A 448 1.91 -2.41 -0.49
C GLY A 448 0.78 -3.19 0.19
N LEU A 449 0.28 -2.68 1.33
CA LEU A 449 -0.76 -3.33 2.15
C LEU A 449 -2.18 -3.00 1.67
N LYS A 450 -2.65 -1.77 1.92
CA LYS A 450 -4.03 -1.32 1.72
C LYS A 450 -4.24 -0.71 0.33
N GLY A 451 -5.48 -0.78 -0.18
CA GLY A 451 -5.90 -0.11 -1.42
C GLY A 451 -6.28 -1.08 -2.56
N ARG A 452 -6.34 -0.55 -3.80
CA ARG A 452 -6.79 -1.28 -4.98
C ARG A 452 -5.95 -2.51 -5.32
N ALA A 453 -4.64 -2.47 -5.04
CA ALA A 453 -3.72 -3.55 -5.38
C ALA A 453 -3.82 -4.05 -6.83
N THR A 454 -3.95 -3.11 -7.78
CA THR A 454 -4.14 -3.39 -9.20
C THR A 454 -2.92 -4.11 -9.77
N ASN A 455 -3.14 -5.31 -10.30
CA ASN A 455 -2.17 -6.06 -11.09
C ASN A 455 -2.71 -6.16 -12.52
N VAL A 456 -1.82 -6.10 -13.52
CA VAL A 456 -2.18 -6.27 -14.94
C VAL A 456 -1.26 -7.34 -15.54
N PHE A 457 -1.87 -8.34 -16.17
CA PHE A 457 -1.17 -9.46 -16.80
C PHE A 457 -1.55 -9.55 -18.28
N PRO A 458 -0.64 -9.91 -19.20
CA PRO A 458 -1.04 -10.51 -20.47
C PRO A 458 -1.88 -11.77 -20.20
N VAL A 459 -2.93 -11.99 -20.98
CA VAL A 459 -3.84 -13.13 -20.82
C VAL A 459 -4.16 -13.79 -22.16
N THR A 460 -4.28 -15.10 -22.16
CA THR A 460 -4.81 -15.90 -23.28
C THR A 460 -6.11 -16.59 -22.88
N SER A 461 -7.03 -16.74 -23.83
CA SER A 461 -8.36 -17.34 -23.64
C SER A 461 -8.85 -17.90 -24.97
N ALA A 462 -9.15 -19.20 -25.04
CA ALA A 462 -9.73 -19.81 -26.23
C ALA A 462 -11.15 -19.30 -26.48
N LYS A 463 -11.95 -19.11 -25.43
CA LYS A 463 -13.31 -18.56 -25.52
C LYS A 463 -13.30 -17.12 -26.02
N LEU A 464 -12.59 -16.20 -25.35
CA LEU A 464 -12.62 -14.79 -25.74
C LEU A 464 -11.95 -14.54 -27.10
N SER A 465 -10.92 -15.31 -27.47
CA SER A 465 -10.28 -15.18 -28.79
C SER A 465 -11.17 -15.71 -29.93
N LYS A 466 -12.02 -16.70 -29.68
CA LYS A 466 -13.02 -17.16 -30.65
C LYS A 466 -14.13 -16.11 -30.84
N ASP A 467 -14.56 -15.46 -29.77
CA ASP A 467 -15.63 -14.46 -29.81
C ASP A 467 -15.14 -13.10 -30.36
N ASN A 468 -13.86 -12.76 -30.15
CA ASN A 468 -13.26 -11.47 -30.52
C ASN A 468 -11.98 -11.62 -31.37
N PRO A 469 -12.05 -12.27 -32.55
CA PRO A 469 -10.86 -12.71 -33.29
C PRO A 469 -9.95 -11.59 -33.78
N GLU A 470 -10.48 -10.39 -34.05
CA GLU A 470 -9.66 -9.24 -34.46
C GLU A 470 -8.88 -8.64 -33.27
N ILE A 471 -9.51 -8.55 -32.10
CA ILE A 471 -8.87 -8.05 -30.88
C ILE A 471 -7.80 -9.03 -30.36
N ALA A 472 -8.05 -10.33 -30.50
CA ALA A 472 -7.11 -11.38 -30.09
C ALA A 472 -5.75 -11.31 -30.82
N LYS A 473 -5.68 -10.69 -32.02
CA LYS A 473 -4.43 -10.50 -32.79
C LYS A 473 -3.47 -9.51 -32.13
N ASP A 474 -4.00 -8.47 -31.49
CA ASP A 474 -3.20 -7.52 -30.69
C ASP A 474 -2.81 -8.09 -29.31
N GLY A 475 -3.52 -9.14 -28.89
CA GLY A 475 -3.45 -9.74 -27.56
C GLY A 475 -4.46 -9.12 -26.59
N MET A 476 -4.55 -9.72 -25.41
CA MET A 476 -5.45 -9.31 -24.33
C MET A 476 -4.67 -9.09 -23.03
N VAL A 477 -5.23 -8.27 -22.14
CA VAL A 477 -4.72 -8.06 -20.78
C VAL A 477 -5.82 -8.24 -19.74
N ALA A 478 -5.48 -8.85 -18.61
CA ALA A 478 -6.36 -9.02 -17.45
C ALA A 478 -5.92 -8.07 -16.32
N LYS A 479 -6.84 -7.18 -15.90
CA LYS A 479 -6.73 -6.30 -14.74
C LYS A 479 -7.37 -6.99 -13.54
N VAL A 480 -6.57 -7.30 -12.52
CA VAL A 480 -7.01 -7.98 -11.26
C VAL A 480 -6.81 -7.01 -10.10
N PHE A 481 -7.90 -6.63 -9.42
CA PHE A 481 -7.87 -5.56 -8.43
C PHE A 481 -9.01 -5.61 -7.40
N TRP A 482 -8.86 -4.84 -6.33
CA TRP A 482 -9.77 -4.75 -5.19
C TRP A 482 -10.51 -3.40 -5.21
N ALA A 483 -11.60 -3.35 -5.99
CA ALA A 483 -12.46 -2.18 -6.08
C ALA A 483 -13.18 -1.93 -4.74
N GLU A 484 -13.54 -0.67 -4.47
CA GLU A 484 -14.24 -0.26 -3.25
C GLU A 484 -15.75 -0.40 -3.42
N GLU A 485 -16.42 -1.09 -2.51
CA GLU A 485 -17.84 -1.47 -2.69
C GLU A 485 -18.83 -0.32 -2.62
N GLN A 486 -18.42 0.82 -2.05
CA GLN A 486 -19.24 2.03 -1.95
C GLN A 486 -19.22 2.88 -3.24
N ARG A 487 -18.35 2.54 -4.20
CA ARG A 487 -18.24 3.23 -5.49
C ARG A 487 -18.97 2.45 -6.60
N ALA A 488 -19.39 3.15 -7.65
CA ALA A 488 -19.78 2.52 -8.90
C ALA A 488 -18.61 1.70 -9.46
N SER A 489 -18.89 0.52 -10.03
CA SER A 489 -17.81 -0.34 -10.54
C SER A 489 -17.33 0.10 -11.93
N GLU A 490 -16.08 -0.18 -12.26
CA GLU A 490 -15.52 0.12 -13.58
C GLU A 490 -16.37 -0.48 -14.73
N PRO A 491 -16.89 -1.73 -14.66
CA PRO A 491 -17.86 -2.23 -15.64
C PRO A 491 -19.16 -1.42 -15.75
N ASP A 492 -19.73 -0.95 -14.62
CA ASP A 492 -20.97 -0.13 -14.63
C ASP A 492 -20.73 1.23 -15.30
N ILE A 493 -19.57 1.84 -15.03
CA ILE A 493 -19.15 3.11 -15.63
C ILE A 493 -18.86 2.90 -17.13
N LEU A 494 -18.11 1.86 -17.49
CA LEU A 494 -17.79 1.55 -18.88
C LEU A 494 -19.05 1.24 -19.70
N LYS A 495 -20.09 0.64 -19.11
CA LYS A 495 -21.39 0.51 -19.78
C LYS A 495 -21.96 1.88 -20.19
N LYS A 496 -21.99 2.87 -19.28
CA LYS A 496 -22.45 4.23 -19.60
C LYS A 496 -21.55 4.91 -20.62
N VAL A 497 -20.23 4.69 -20.58
CA VAL A 497 -19.27 5.15 -21.60
C VAL A 497 -19.59 4.56 -22.98
N TYR A 498 -19.91 3.27 -23.07
CA TYR A 498 -20.27 2.63 -24.35
C TYR A 498 -21.61 3.13 -24.91
N GLU A 499 -22.61 3.35 -24.05
CA GLU A 499 -23.88 4.00 -24.44
C GLU A 499 -23.63 5.39 -25.07
N ILE A 500 -22.62 6.14 -24.61
CA ILE A 500 -22.22 7.44 -25.21
C ILE A 500 -21.41 7.25 -26.51
N ALA A 501 -20.58 6.20 -26.57
CA ALA A 501 -19.75 5.87 -27.73
C ALA A 501 -20.54 5.34 -28.95
N GLU A 502 -21.79 4.92 -28.75
CA GLU A 502 -22.72 4.61 -29.85
C GLU A 502 -23.24 5.89 -30.54
N GLU A 503 -23.39 6.99 -29.80
CA GLU A 503 -23.92 8.27 -30.29
C GLU A 503 -22.83 9.28 -30.70
N GLN A 504 -21.63 9.21 -30.11
CA GLN A 504 -20.58 10.22 -30.26
C GLN A 504 -19.26 9.63 -30.78
N ASP A 505 -18.93 9.93 -32.05
CA ASP A 505 -17.70 9.46 -32.69
C ASP A 505 -16.41 9.93 -31.97
N ALA A 506 -16.45 11.05 -31.22
CA ALA A 506 -15.34 11.52 -30.40
C ALA A 506 -14.95 10.57 -29.24
N VAL A 507 -15.86 9.70 -28.79
CA VAL A 507 -15.63 8.67 -27.75
C VAL A 507 -15.37 7.30 -28.36
N LYS A 508 -15.95 7.06 -29.55
CA LYS A 508 -15.99 5.77 -30.24
C LYS A 508 -14.62 5.25 -30.62
N GLY A 509 -14.21 4.16 -29.95
CA GLY A 509 -12.89 3.56 -30.15
C GLY A 509 -11.75 4.25 -29.40
N HIS A 510 -12.02 5.37 -28.70
CA HIS A 510 -11.07 6.14 -27.88
C HIS A 510 -11.16 5.79 -26.38
N VAL A 511 -11.81 4.68 -26.06
CA VAL A 511 -12.06 4.13 -24.71
C VAL A 511 -11.65 2.65 -24.66
N PRO A 512 -11.32 2.08 -23.48
CA PRO A 512 -10.83 0.71 -23.41
C PRO A 512 -11.94 -0.27 -23.77
N HIS A 513 -11.59 -1.31 -24.53
CA HIS A 513 -12.54 -2.34 -24.97
C HIS A 513 -12.55 -3.48 -23.95
N LEU A 514 -13.55 -3.51 -23.08
CA LEU A 514 -13.79 -4.56 -22.09
C LEU A 514 -14.44 -5.77 -22.79
N LEU A 515 -13.75 -6.91 -22.76
CA LEU A 515 -14.18 -8.16 -23.41
C LEU A 515 -14.99 -9.05 -22.47
N TRP A 516 -14.64 -9.03 -21.17
CA TRP A 516 -15.27 -9.83 -20.12
C TRP A 516 -14.89 -9.30 -18.74
N HIS A 517 -15.73 -9.55 -17.74
CA HIS A 517 -15.41 -9.26 -16.34
C HIS A 517 -16.11 -10.22 -15.36
N HIS A 518 -15.55 -10.36 -14.17
CA HIS A 518 -16.18 -11.06 -13.04
C HIS A 518 -15.97 -10.31 -11.72
N LYS A 519 -16.99 -10.34 -10.86
CA LYS A 519 -16.99 -9.80 -9.49
C LYS A 519 -17.10 -10.96 -8.51
N PHE A 520 -16.06 -11.17 -7.68
CA PHE A 520 -16.09 -12.22 -6.66
C PHE A 520 -17.06 -11.84 -5.53
N LYS A 521 -17.61 -12.84 -4.82
CA LYS A 521 -18.76 -12.66 -3.90
C LYS A 521 -18.40 -12.34 -2.45
N ASP A 522 -17.14 -11.93 -2.21
CA ASP A 522 -16.51 -12.15 -0.91
C ASP A 522 -15.64 -10.95 -0.44
N PRO A 523 -16.27 -9.86 0.03
CA PRO A 523 -15.59 -8.64 0.43
C PRO A 523 -14.81 -8.73 1.74
N THR A 524 -14.00 -7.70 2.00
CA THR A 524 -13.19 -7.52 3.22
C THR A 524 -13.99 -7.06 4.45
N SER A 525 -15.25 -6.61 4.30
CA SER A 525 -16.07 -6.20 5.45
C SER A 525 -16.43 -7.38 6.34
N LYS A 526 -16.60 -8.59 5.77
CA LYS A 526 -17.10 -9.79 6.49
C LYS A 526 -16.36 -10.11 7.78
N ILE A 527 -15.02 -9.96 7.82
CA ILE A 527 -14.26 -10.16 9.07
C ILE A 527 -14.51 -9.05 10.09
N ARG A 528 -14.65 -7.81 9.63
CA ARG A 528 -14.92 -6.64 10.50
C ARG A 528 -16.33 -6.68 11.08
N GLU A 529 -17.31 -7.11 10.27
CA GLU A 529 -18.68 -7.41 10.71
C GLU A 529 -18.70 -8.54 11.76
N ALA A 530 -17.96 -9.62 11.53
CA ALA A 530 -17.90 -10.76 12.45
C ALA A 530 -17.17 -10.45 13.77
N LEU A 531 -16.16 -9.57 13.76
CA LEU A 531 -15.45 -9.08 14.94
C LEU A 531 -16.11 -7.86 15.62
N GLY A 532 -17.24 -7.36 15.08
CA GLY A 532 -17.98 -6.24 15.66
C GLY A 532 -17.24 -4.88 15.69
N VAL A 533 -16.21 -4.69 14.86
CA VAL A 533 -15.44 -3.43 14.84
C VAL A 533 -16.23 -2.30 14.18
N SER A 534 -15.85 -1.05 14.48
CA SER A 534 -16.55 0.13 13.98
C SER A 534 -16.46 0.32 12.45
N GLU A 535 -17.54 0.85 11.88
CA GLU A 535 -17.69 1.20 10.45
C GLU A 535 -17.22 0.09 9.47
N PRO A 536 -17.66 -1.18 9.61
CA PRO A 536 -17.02 -2.32 8.96
C PRO A 536 -17.10 -2.32 7.42
N ALA A 537 -18.07 -1.61 6.83
CA ALA A 537 -18.21 -1.41 5.39
C ALA A 537 -17.35 -0.25 4.82
N LYS A 538 -16.78 0.61 5.67
CA LYS A 538 -16.05 1.82 5.26
C LYS A 538 -14.70 1.46 4.64
N GLY A 539 -14.51 1.85 3.38
CA GLY A 539 -13.35 1.42 2.61
C GLY A 539 -13.33 -0.07 2.28
N SER A 540 -14.46 -0.77 2.37
CA SER A 540 -14.51 -2.21 2.08
C SER A 540 -14.30 -2.50 0.61
N ARG A 541 -13.63 -3.62 0.33
CA ARG A 541 -13.19 -3.99 -1.01
C ARG A 541 -13.60 -5.40 -1.37
N VAL A 542 -13.80 -5.59 -2.67
CA VAL A 542 -14.10 -6.87 -3.27
C VAL A 542 -13.25 -7.07 -4.52
N LEU A 543 -12.83 -8.31 -4.75
CA LEU A 543 -11.98 -8.66 -5.89
C LEU A 543 -12.78 -8.59 -7.20
N TYR A 544 -12.16 -8.03 -8.22
CA TYR A 544 -12.60 -8.05 -9.61
C TYR A 544 -11.48 -8.60 -10.50
N ILE A 545 -11.89 -9.19 -11.62
CA ILE A 545 -11.04 -9.46 -12.78
C ILE A 545 -11.75 -8.95 -14.04
N LEU A 546 -11.08 -8.09 -14.80
CA LEU A 546 -11.57 -7.52 -16.06
C LEU A 546 -10.56 -7.88 -17.16
N VAL A 547 -11.04 -8.27 -18.35
CA VAL A 547 -10.21 -8.60 -19.51
C VAL A 547 -10.47 -7.59 -20.63
N PHE A 548 -9.39 -6.97 -21.12
CA PHE A 548 -9.42 -5.92 -22.13
C PHE A 548 -8.58 -6.29 -23.36
N ARG A 549 -8.80 -5.59 -24.48
CA ARG A 549 -7.81 -5.47 -25.58
C ARG A 549 -6.46 -5.01 -25.02
N LYS A 550 -5.35 -5.61 -25.45
CA LYS A 550 -4.02 -5.10 -25.13
C LYS A 550 -3.78 -3.77 -25.85
N LEU A 551 -3.50 -2.73 -25.07
CA LEU A 551 -3.12 -1.41 -25.56
C LEU A 551 -1.62 -1.16 -25.31
N LYS A 552 -1.07 -0.11 -25.90
CA LYS A 552 0.30 0.35 -25.71
C LYS A 552 0.31 1.72 -25.01
N PRO A 553 1.31 2.05 -24.18
CA PRO A 553 1.37 3.34 -23.51
C PRO A 553 1.62 4.47 -24.53
N ILE A 554 0.99 5.63 -24.33
CA ILE A 554 1.15 6.79 -25.24
C ILE A 554 2.62 7.25 -25.35
N THR A 555 3.45 6.96 -24.35
CA THR A 555 4.88 7.26 -24.28
C THR A 555 5.75 6.50 -25.29
N GLU A 556 5.21 5.51 -26.01
CA GLU A 556 5.89 4.90 -27.18
C GLU A 556 5.80 5.77 -28.45
N LEU A 557 4.83 6.69 -28.53
CA LEU A 557 4.62 7.56 -29.68
C LEU A 557 5.56 8.79 -29.64
N LYS A 558 5.64 9.50 -30.78
CA LYS A 558 6.47 10.70 -30.92
C LYS A 558 5.88 11.68 -31.94
N GLY A 559 6.24 12.96 -31.82
CA GLY A 559 5.86 14.01 -32.76
C GLY A 559 4.35 14.07 -33.01
N THR A 560 3.95 14.13 -34.28
CA THR A 560 2.55 14.21 -34.72
C THR A 560 1.70 13.02 -34.24
N GLU A 561 2.24 11.80 -34.19
CA GLU A 561 1.50 10.63 -33.68
C GLU A 561 1.21 10.73 -32.17
N PHE A 562 2.17 11.25 -31.39
CA PHE A 562 1.94 11.51 -29.97
C PHE A 562 0.90 12.61 -29.76
N PHE A 563 1.02 13.71 -30.50
CA PHE A 563 0.05 14.81 -30.47
C PHE A 563 -1.35 14.34 -30.85
N ASP A 564 -1.49 13.52 -31.89
CA ASP A 564 -2.76 12.97 -32.35
C ASP A 564 -3.43 12.11 -31.28
N ALA A 565 -2.72 11.10 -30.75
CA ALA A 565 -3.26 10.26 -29.70
C ALA A 565 -3.62 11.06 -28.43
N TRP A 566 -2.84 12.08 -28.08
CA TRP A 566 -3.10 12.96 -26.93
C TRP A 566 -4.33 13.86 -27.16
N ARG A 567 -4.45 14.47 -28.35
CA ARG A 567 -5.62 15.24 -28.79
C ARG A 567 -6.90 14.40 -28.77
N GLN A 568 -6.84 13.18 -29.32
CA GLN A 568 -7.99 12.26 -29.35
C GLN A 568 -8.48 11.93 -27.92
N CYS A 569 -7.58 11.74 -26.96
CA CYS A 569 -7.95 11.53 -25.56
C CYS A 569 -8.63 12.75 -24.92
N ILE A 570 -8.20 13.97 -25.26
CA ILE A 570 -8.84 15.22 -24.79
C ILE A 570 -10.26 15.34 -25.36
N MET A 571 -10.45 15.08 -26.66
CA MET A 571 -11.77 15.13 -27.30
C MET A 571 -12.73 14.08 -26.73
N CYS A 572 -12.25 12.85 -26.51
CA CYS A 572 -12.99 11.79 -25.83
C CYS A 572 -13.37 12.17 -24.39
N HIS A 573 -12.43 12.75 -23.63
CA HIS A 573 -12.67 13.20 -22.26
C HIS A 573 -13.70 14.34 -22.18
N TYR A 574 -13.61 15.34 -23.06
CA TYR A 574 -14.57 16.43 -23.13
C TYR A 574 -15.99 15.94 -23.45
N ALA A 575 -16.13 15.09 -24.46
CA ALA A 575 -17.41 14.47 -24.84
C ALA A 575 -18.03 13.68 -23.67
N LEU A 576 -17.22 12.90 -22.95
CA LEU A 576 -17.66 12.17 -21.76
C LEU A 576 -18.02 13.09 -20.60
N TRP A 577 -17.26 14.17 -20.37
CA TRP A 577 -17.54 15.16 -19.33
C TRP A 577 -18.89 15.85 -19.53
N GLN A 578 -19.18 16.31 -20.76
CA GLN A 578 -20.47 16.89 -21.13
C GLN A 578 -21.62 15.88 -21.01
N ALA A 579 -21.37 14.60 -21.29
CA ALA A 579 -22.31 13.50 -21.05
C ALA A 579 -22.40 13.06 -19.56
N GLY A 580 -21.75 13.75 -18.64
CA GLY A 580 -21.85 13.52 -17.19
C GLY A 580 -20.98 12.36 -16.66
N VAL A 581 -19.94 11.94 -17.39
CA VAL A 581 -18.94 10.94 -16.97
C VAL A 581 -17.61 11.64 -16.69
N TYR A 582 -17.19 11.68 -15.42
CA TYR A 582 -16.01 12.41 -14.98
C TYR A 582 -14.84 11.45 -14.68
N HIS A 583 -13.72 11.59 -15.41
CA HIS A 583 -12.58 10.66 -15.32
C HIS A 583 -11.74 10.84 -14.05
N ARG A 584 -11.25 12.07 -13.79
CA ARG A 584 -10.54 12.48 -12.56
C ARG A 584 -9.19 11.80 -12.27
N ASP A 585 -8.62 11.01 -13.18
CA ASP A 585 -7.25 10.48 -13.07
C ASP A 585 -6.52 10.50 -14.42
N VAL A 586 -6.48 11.68 -15.06
CA VAL A 586 -5.70 11.91 -16.29
C VAL A 586 -4.20 11.80 -15.97
N SER A 587 -3.51 10.82 -16.57
CA SER A 587 -2.08 10.57 -16.38
C SER A 587 -1.46 9.89 -17.61
N PRO A 588 -0.11 9.91 -17.78
CA PRO A 588 0.54 9.27 -18.93
C PRO A 588 0.46 7.74 -18.90
N GLY A 589 0.10 7.14 -17.75
CA GLY A 589 -0.15 5.70 -17.64
C GLY A 589 -1.57 5.32 -18.06
N ASN A 590 -2.52 6.25 -17.91
CA ASN A 590 -3.92 6.08 -18.27
C ASN A 590 -4.19 6.52 -19.73
N MET A 591 -3.21 7.14 -20.40
CA MET A 591 -3.25 7.47 -21.83
C MET A 591 -2.49 6.42 -22.64
N MET A 592 -3.18 5.82 -23.60
CA MET A 592 -2.72 4.65 -24.36
C MET A 592 -3.05 4.77 -25.86
N TRP A 593 -2.63 3.80 -26.67
CA TRP A 593 -2.98 3.70 -28.08
C TRP A 593 -3.05 2.26 -28.60
N TYR A 594 -3.68 2.11 -29.77
CA TYR A 594 -3.59 0.97 -30.67
C TYR A 594 -3.68 1.46 -32.13
N ARG A 595 -3.69 0.56 -33.12
CA ARG A 595 -4.08 0.90 -34.49
C ARG A 595 -5.27 0.08 -34.95
N ASN A 596 -6.18 0.75 -35.67
CA ASN A 596 -7.27 0.09 -36.38
C ASN A 596 -6.90 0.03 -37.87
N GLY A 597 -6.24 -1.07 -38.27
CA GLY A 597 -5.54 -1.13 -39.56
C GLY A 597 -4.36 -0.15 -39.59
N THR A 598 -4.46 0.89 -40.42
CA THR A 598 -3.48 1.99 -40.50
C THR A 598 -3.76 3.12 -39.50
N VAL A 599 -5.03 3.32 -39.12
CA VAL A 599 -5.49 4.47 -38.32
C VAL A 599 -4.94 4.38 -36.89
N LEU A 600 -4.33 5.46 -36.40
CA LEU A 600 -3.89 5.60 -35.02
C LEU A 600 -5.07 5.94 -34.12
N MET A 601 -5.27 5.15 -33.07
CA MET A 601 -6.34 5.32 -32.09
C MET A 601 -5.72 5.56 -30.72
N GLY A 602 -5.69 6.82 -30.28
CA GLY A 602 -5.45 7.19 -28.89
C GLY A 602 -6.64 6.78 -28.02
N VAL A 603 -6.35 6.28 -26.81
CA VAL A 603 -7.33 5.75 -25.85
C VAL A 603 -7.06 6.32 -24.47
N LEU A 604 -8.09 6.94 -23.88
CA LEU A 604 -8.11 7.22 -22.45
C LEU A 604 -8.63 5.98 -21.72
N ASN A 605 -7.91 5.52 -20.70
CA ASN A 605 -8.08 4.21 -20.05
C ASN A 605 -8.19 4.37 -18.51
N ASP A 606 -8.48 3.27 -17.81
CA ASP A 606 -8.68 3.13 -16.36
C ASP A 606 -9.84 3.99 -15.81
N TYR A 607 -11.04 3.44 -15.84
CA TYR A 607 -12.28 4.12 -15.41
C TYR A 607 -12.68 3.77 -13.96
N ASP A 608 -11.82 3.09 -13.18
CA ASP A 608 -12.17 2.68 -11.81
C ASP A 608 -12.25 3.86 -10.81
N LEU A 609 -11.53 4.95 -11.09
CA LEU A 609 -11.57 6.21 -10.33
C LEU A 609 -12.63 7.19 -10.85
N SER A 610 -13.24 6.92 -12.00
CA SER A 610 -14.27 7.77 -12.60
C SER A 610 -15.57 7.81 -11.78
N SER A 611 -16.45 8.75 -12.11
CA SER A 611 -17.74 8.96 -11.44
C SER A 611 -18.82 9.49 -12.39
N LEU A 612 -20.09 9.30 -12.05
CA LEU A 612 -21.24 9.79 -12.83
C LEU A 612 -21.88 11.00 -12.15
N ALA A 613 -22.33 11.98 -12.93
CA ALA A 613 -23.04 13.17 -12.43
C ALA A 613 -24.30 12.86 -11.61
N THR A 614 -24.92 11.70 -11.86
CA THR A 614 -26.12 11.19 -11.19
C THR A 614 -25.85 10.44 -9.87
N ALA A 615 -24.60 10.27 -9.46
CA ALA A 615 -24.25 9.47 -8.28
C ALA A 615 -24.76 10.12 -6.97
N LEU A 616 -25.61 9.40 -6.24
CA LEU A 616 -26.17 9.82 -4.95
C LEU A 616 -25.17 9.64 -3.79
N GLY A 617 -24.09 10.42 -3.82
CA GLY A 617 -23.09 10.53 -2.76
C GLY A 617 -22.63 11.99 -2.57
N PRO A 618 -21.81 12.28 -1.55
CA PRO A 618 -21.21 13.59 -1.41
C PRO A 618 -20.31 13.90 -2.63
N GLN A 619 -20.65 14.94 -3.40
CA GLN A 619 -19.88 15.36 -4.59
C GLN A 619 -18.48 15.92 -4.26
N GLY A 620 -18.07 15.91 -2.99
CA GLY A 620 -16.76 16.36 -2.53
C GLY A 620 -15.69 15.30 -2.77
N ASN A 621 -14.96 15.45 -3.87
CA ASN A 621 -13.53 15.15 -3.97
C ASN A 621 -13.06 13.90 -3.21
N GLU A 622 -13.48 12.72 -3.64
CA GLU A 622 -12.66 11.53 -3.39
C GLU A 622 -11.25 11.77 -3.93
N ARG A 623 -10.23 11.22 -3.27
CA ARG A 623 -8.80 11.48 -3.59
C ARG A 623 -8.35 10.71 -4.83
N THR A 624 -8.95 11.05 -5.95
CA THR A 624 -8.67 10.56 -7.29
C THR A 624 -7.71 11.51 -8.00
N GLY A 625 -6.73 10.96 -8.70
CA GLY A 625 -5.70 11.73 -9.40
C GLY A 625 -4.28 11.35 -9.00
N THR A 626 -3.46 11.10 -10.02
CA THR A 626 -2.03 10.80 -9.89
C THR A 626 -1.27 12.10 -9.58
N ILE A 627 -0.71 12.22 -8.36
CA ILE A 627 -0.25 13.48 -7.73
C ILE A 627 0.50 14.46 -8.66
N PRO A 628 1.55 14.08 -9.43
CA PRO A 628 2.25 15.02 -10.31
C PRO A 628 1.36 15.71 -11.36
N PHE A 629 0.26 15.09 -11.78
CA PHE A 629 -0.63 15.58 -12.83
C PHE A 629 -1.80 16.39 -12.29
N MET A 630 -2.26 16.11 -11.06
CA MET A 630 -3.36 16.83 -10.39
C MET A 630 -3.20 18.36 -10.48
N ALA A 631 -4.28 19.07 -10.77
CA ALA A 631 -4.29 20.52 -10.84
C ALA A 631 -3.82 21.20 -9.53
N LEU A 632 -3.17 22.37 -9.63
CA LEU A 632 -2.62 23.09 -8.47
C LEU A 632 -3.67 23.37 -7.38
N ASP A 633 -4.91 23.70 -7.76
CA ASP A 633 -6.02 23.90 -6.81
C ASP A 633 -6.29 22.64 -5.96
N LEU A 634 -6.19 21.46 -6.58
CA LEU A 634 -6.46 20.14 -5.96
C LEU A 634 -5.29 19.64 -5.10
N LEU A 635 -4.07 20.08 -5.41
CA LEU A 635 -2.86 19.83 -4.61
C LEU A 635 -2.83 20.63 -3.29
N SER A 636 -3.59 21.73 -3.21
CA SER A 636 -3.71 22.54 -1.99
C SER A 636 -4.29 21.77 -0.79
N LYS A 637 -4.00 22.22 0.44
CA LYS A 637 -4.63 21.71 1.68
C LYS A 637 -6.17 21.64 1.61
N LYS A 638 -6.83 22.50 0.84
CA LYS A 638 -8.29 22.46 0.63
C LYS A 638 -8.69 21.35 -0.34
N GLY A 639 -8.02 21.27 -1.49
CA GLY A 639 -8.23 20.20 -2.48
C GLY A 639 -8.02 18.82 -1.87
N GLN A 640 -6.94 18.66 -1.11
CA GLN A 640 -6.61 17.42 -0.40
C GLN A 640 -7.59 17.07 0.74
N ARG A 641 -8.26 18.03 1.39
CA ARG A 641 -9.38 17.75 2.32
C ARG A 641 -10.72 17.52 1.62
N GLY A 642 -10.79 17.81 0.33
CA GLY A 642 -11.97 17.61 -0.50
C GLY A 642 -12.90 18.81 -0.62
N GLU A 643 -12.41 20.02 -0.37
CA GLU A 643 -13.19 21.27 -0.30
C GLU A 643 -13.25 22.07 -1.62
N VAL A 644 -12.62 21.57 -2.70
CA VAL A 644 -12.44 22.31 -3.96
C VAL A 644 -13.14 21.56 -5.09
N LYS A 645 -14.38 21.94 -5.43
CA LYS A 645 -15.18 21.32 -6.50
C LYS A 645 -14.29 21.00 -7.72
N HIS A 646 -14.25 19.73 -8.12
CA HIS A 646 -13.54 19.28 -9.34
C HIS A 646 -14.26 19.84 -10.57
N LEU A 647 -13.52 20.48 -11.48
CA LEU A 647 -14.01 21.11 -12.71
C LEU A 647 -13.29 20.56 -13.94
N TYR A 648 -13.83 20.75 -15.15
CA TYR A 648 -13.21 20.26 -16.38
C TYR A 648 -11.77 20.76 -16.53
N ARG A 649 -11.55 22.05 -16.24
CA ARG A 649 -10.22 22.68 -16.27
C ARG A 649 -9.18 22.00 -15.38
N HIS A 650 -9.57 21.25 -14.35
CA HIS A 650 -8.61 20.49 -13.53
C HIS A 650 -8.09 19.26 -14.26
N ASP A 651 -8.94 18.55 -14.99
CA ASP A 651 -8.53 17.42 -15.85
C ASP A 651 -7.81 17.93 -17.11
N LEU A 652 -8.22 19.09 -17.68
CA LEU A 652 -7.49 19.72 -18.80
C LEU A 652 -6.10 20.23 -18.38
N GLU A 653 -5.96 20.83 -17.20
CA GLU A 653 -4.66 21.12 -16.60
C GLU A 653 -3.82 19.82 -16.47
N SER A 654 -4.43 18.71 -16.04
CA SER A 654 -3.73 17.42 -15.99
C SER A 654 -3.26 16.92 -17.36
N PHE A 655 -4.04 17.08 -18.44
CA PHE A 655 -3.57 16.80 -19.81
C PHE A 655 -2.36 17.65 -20.21
N MET A 656 -2.36 18.95 -19.89
CA MET A 656 -1.20 19.83 -20.13
C MET A 656 0.04 19.35 -19.36
N TRP A 657 -0.11 18.91 -18.10
CA TRP A 657 0.99 18.34 -17.34
C TRP A 657 1.46 16.97 -17.88
N VAL A 658 0.59 16.17 -18.51
CA VAL A 658 1.01 14.98 -19.27
C VAL A 658 1.93 15.38 -20.43
N LEU A 659 1.55 16.39 -21.23
CA LEU A 659 2.37 16.88 -22.35
C LEU A 659 3.75 17.37 -21.88
N VAL A 660 3.80 18.19 -20.83
CA VAL A 660 5.05 18.68 -20.21
C VAL A 660 5.92 17.50 -19.72
N TRP A 661 5.31 16.54 -19.02
CA TRP A 661 5.99 15.39 -18.43
C TRP A 661 6.55 14.42 -19.48
N VAL A 662 5.80 14.13 -20.54
CA VAL A 662 6.29 13.24 -21.61
C VAL A 662 7.41 13.92 -22.38
N SER A 663 7.21 15.17 -22.82
CA SER A 663 8.20 15.95 -23.57
C SER A 663 9.54 16.09 -22.85
N LEU A 664 9.53 16.31 -21.53
CA LEU A 664 10.75 16.50 -20.74
C LEU A 664 11.36 15.23 -20.14
N ARG A 665 10.65 14.09 -20.15
CA ARG A 665 11.17 12.83 -19.57
C ARG A 665 11.38 11.71 -20.58
N TYR A 666 10.92 11.84 -21.82
CA TYR A 666 11.06 10.81 -22.86
C TYR A 666 11.74 11.37 -24.12
N LYS A 667 12.53 10.53 -24.79
CA LYS A 667 13.09 10.78 -26.12
C LYS A 667 13.00 9.51 -26.96
N ASP A 668 12.56 9.62 -28.21
CA ASP A 668 12.44 8.50 -29.16
C ASP A 668 11.67 7.28 -28.58
N GLY A 669 10.59 7.55 -27.86
CA GLY A 669 9.76 6.53 -27.19
C GLY A 669 10.39 5.89 -25.94
N ARG A 670 11.50 6.45 -25.43
CA ARG A 670 12.27 5.88 -24.31
C ARG A 670 12.42 6.88 -23.16
N LEU A 671 12.24 6.38 -21.94
CA LEU A 671 12.39 7.14 -20.70
C LEU A 671 13.87 7.56 -20.51
N LEU A 672 14.12 8.83 -20.25
CA LEU A 672 15.47 9.39 -20.08
C LEU A 672 16.19 8.82 -18.85
N SER A 673 17.53 8.85 -18.89
CA SER A 673 18.35 8.43 -17.75
C SER A 673 18.08 9.31 -16.52
N ARG A 674 18.15 8.74 -15.31
CA ARG A 674 17.80 9.44 -14.07
C ARG A 674 18.61 10.72 -13.82
N LYS A 675 19.83 10.83 -14.34
CA LYS A 675 20.67 12.05 -14.26
C LYS A 675 20.19 13.21 -15.16
N SER A 676 19.30 12.93 -16.10
CA SER A 676 18.81 13.85 -17.13
C SER A 676 17.29 13.96 -17.16
N ARG A 677 16.60 13.44 -16.13
CA ARG A 677 15.15 13.25 -16.10
C ARG A 677 14.53 14.14 -15.01
N PRO A 678 13.84 15.24 -15.37
CA PRO A 678 13.19 16.11 -14.39
C PRO A 678 11.97 15.45 -13.74
N PHE A 679 11.44 16.12 -12.72
CA PHE A 679 10.20 15.80 -12.00
C PHE A 679 10.17 14.47 -11.24
N ASP A 680 11.26 13.70 -11.18
CA ASP A 680 11.37 12.47 -10.38
C ASP A 680 10.95 12.66 -8.91
N GLU A 681 11.31 13.80 -8.31
CA GLU A 681 10.95 14.13 -6.93
C GLU A 681 9.44 14.34 -6.73
N TRP A 682 8.74 14.88 -7.73
CA TRP A 682 7.29 15.19 -7.65
C TRP A 682 6.47 13.92 -7.41
N ALA A 683 6.97 12.77 -7.89
CA ALA A 683 6.36 11.46 -7.69
C ALA A 683 6.65 10.83 -6.31
N THR A 684 7.42 11.50 -5.45
CA THR A 684 7.89 10.96 -4.16
C THR A 684 7.57 11.84 -2.95
N VAL A 685 7.19 13.09 -3.16
CA VAL A 685 6.70 14.02 -2.13
C VAL A 685 5.18 13.91 -1.97
N ASP A 686 4.62 14.51 -0.91
CA ASP A 686 3.16 14.65 -0.79
C ASP A 686 2.60 15.76 -1.71
N ALA A 687 1.27 15.84 -1.78
CA ALA A 687 0.57 16.74 -2.68
C ALA A 687 0.90 18.23 -2.48
N GLU A 688 1.11 18.70 -1.24
CA GLU A 688 1.36 20.13 -1.01
C GLU A 688 2.74 20.54 -1.51
N THR A 689 3.78 19.79 -1.14
CA THR A 689 5.15 20.01 -1.66
C THR A 689 5.27 19.69 -3.15
N CYS A 690 4.44 18.80 -3.70
CA CYS A 690 4.32 18.66 -5.15
C CYS A 690 3.76 19.95 -5.78
N GLY A 691 2.72 20.54 -5.20
CA GLY A 691 2.14 21.81 -5.64
C GLY A 691 3.14 22.98 -5.60
N GLU A 692 3.94 23.08 -4.54
CA GLU A 692 5.01 24.08 -4.40
C GLU A 692 6.06 23.94 -5.53
N LYS A 693 6.61 22.73 -5.74
CA LYS A 693 7.60 22.47 -6.80
C LYS A 693 7.02 22.71 -8.21
N LYS A 694 5.74 22.40 -8.41
CA LYS A 694 4.99 22.56 -9.66
C LYS A 694 4.70 24.03 -9.99
N SER A 695 4.25 24.80 -9.01
CA SER A 695 4.06 26.25 -9.12
C SER A 695 5.39 27.00 -9.34
N PHE A 696 6.48 26.56 -8.70
CA PHE A 696 7.83 27.09 -8.95
C PHE A 696 8.28 26.85 -10.41
N PHE A 697 8.08 25.65 -10.94
CA PHE A 697 8.37 25.35 -12.35
C PHE A 697 7.51 26.19 -13.30
N GLN A 698 6.19 26.24 -13.09
CA GLN A 698 5.26 27.06 -13.89
C GLN A 698 5.61 28.55 -13.88
N THR A 699 6.18 29.06 -12.79
CA THR A 699 6.63 30.46 -12.71
C THR A 699 7.86 30.69 -13.60
N ASN A 700 8.79 29.74 -13.63
CA ASN A 700 10.14 29.87 -14.20
C ASN A 700 10.37 29.12 -15.53
N PHE A 701 9.34 28.54 -16.14
CA PHE A 701 9.46 27.62 -17.29
C PHE A 701 10.28 28.15 -18.49
N LEU A 702 10.32 29.46 -18.70
CA LEU A 702 11.16 30.12 -19.73
C LEU A 702 12.68 29.98 -19.51
N GLN A 703 13.13 29.47 -18.36
CA GLN A 703 14.53 29.15 -18.07
C GLN A 703 14.93 27.73 -18.53
N TYR A 704 13.98 26.95 -19.05
CA TYR A 704 14.21 25.60 -19.54
C TYR A 704 14.23 25.61 -21.07
N GLU A 705 15.22 24.93 -21.65
CA GLU A 705 15.34 24.72 -23.10
C GLU A 705 15.34 23.21 -23.38
N SER A 706 14.60 22.77 -24.41
CA SER A 706 14.53 21.34 -24.78
C SER A 706 15.04 21.09 -26.19
N PHE A 707 16.35 20.86 -26.32
CA PHE A 707 17.01 20.44 -27.56
C PHE A 707 16.70 18.99 -27.98
N THR A 708 15.74 18.34 -27.32
CA THR A 708 15.39 16.92 -27.51
C THR A 708 13.95 16.67 -27.92
N VAL A 709 13.12 17.72 -27.94
CA VAL A 709 11.72 17.70 -28.35
C VAL A 709 11.61 18.37 -29.73
N ASP A 710 10.61 17.97 -30.52
CA ASP A 710 10.30 18.66 -31.77
C ASP A 710 9.91 20.13 -31.52
N GLN A 711 10.29 21.06 -32.40
CA GLN A 711 10.09 22.48 -32.17
C GLN A 711 8.61 22.85 -31.95
N ARG A 712 7.69 22.30 -32.74
CA ARG A 712 6.25 22.59 -32.61
C ARG A 712 5.65 21.96 -31.36
N MET A 713 6.13 20.78 -30.98
CA MET A 713 5.78 20.16 -29.70
C MET A 713 6.27 20.99 -28.50
N TRP A 714 7.41 21.69 -28.64
CA TRP A 714 7.93 22.58 -27.62
C TRP A 714 7.20 23.94 -27.56
N GLU A 715 6.83 24.49 -28.72
CA GLU A 715 5.94 25.66 -28.83
C GLU A 715 4.59 25.37 -28.15
N LEU A 716 3.98 24.21 -28.39
CA LEU A 716 2.75 23.78 -27.71
C LEU A 716 2.92 23.62 -26.19
N VAL A 717 4.08 23.12 -25.72
CA VAL A 717 4.41 23.05 -24.28
C VAL A 717 4.48 24.46 -23.67
N MET A 718 5.09 25.41 -24.37
CA MET A 718 5.18 26.81 -23.94
C MET A 718 3.79 27.49 -23.89
N ASP A 719 2.97 27.28 -24.92
CA ASP A 719 1.58 27.78 -24.98
C ASP A 719 0.73 27.26 -23.80
N CYS A 720 0.81 25.95 -23.51
CA CYS A 720 0.11 25.35 -22.36
C CYS A 720 0.53 25.98 -21.03
N LEU A 721 1.84 26.12 -20.79
CA LEU A 721 2.37 26.66 -19.54
C LEU A 721 2.04 28.15 -19.37
N GLN A 722 2.05 28.92 -20.48
CA GLN A 722 1.65 30.32 -20.50
C GLN A 722 0.15 30.49 -20.27
N LEU A 723 -0.71 29.64 -20.83
CA LEU A 723 -2.16 29.66 -20.59
C LEU A 723 -2.50 29.36 -19.12
N LEU A 724 -1.91 28.30 -18.54
CA LEU A 724 -2.09 27.99 -17.12
C LEU A 724 -1.64 29.15 -16.21
N LYS A 725 -0.56 29.85 -16.59
CA LYS A 725 -0.02 31.00 -15.85
C LYS A 725 -0.94 32.23 -15.97
N ALA A 726 -1.53 32.46 -17.15
CA ALA A 726 -2.49 33.52 -17.38
C ALA A 726 -3.80 33.30 -16.60
N ASP A 727 -4.36 32.08 -16.61
CA ASP A 727 -5.57 31.76 -15.83
C ASP A 727 -5.33 31.84 -14.31
N ALA A 728 -4.19 31.36 -13.81
CA ALA A 728 -3.85 31.49 -12.39
C ALA A 728 -3.84 32.97 -11.95
N TYR A 729 -3.23 33.86 -12.74
CA TYR A 729 -3.21 35.30 -12.49
C TYR A 729 -4.60 35.96 -12.61
N ARG A 730 -5.40 35.52 -13.59
CA ARG A 730 -6.80 35.93 -13.78
C ARG A 730 -7.64 35.60 -12.54
N ARG A 731 -7.59 34.35 -12.06
CA ARG A 731 -8.30 33.89 -10.85
C ARG A 731 -7.81 34.58 -9.59
N GLU A 732 -6.50 34.79 -9.40
CA GLU A 732 -5.98 35.56 -8.27
C GLU A 732 -6.54 37.00 -8.29
N THR A 733 -6.53 37.66 -9.45
CA THR A 733 -7.03 39.03 -9.63
C THR A 733 -8.53 39.14 -9.30
N ILE A 734 -9.37 38.22 -9.77
CA ILE A 734 -10.81 38.19 -9.45
C ILE A 734 -11.02 37.86 -7.96
N GLY A 735 -10.31 36.85 -7.45
CA GLY A 735 -10.34 36.45 -6.03
C GLY A 735 -9.85 37.52 -5.06
N TYR A 736 -9.04 38.49 -5.51
CA TYR A 736 -8.70 39.70 -4.77
C TYR A 736 -9.86 40.71 -4.75
N LYS A 737 -10.46 41.02 -5.91
CA LYS A 737 -11.64 41.92 -6.02
C LYS A 737 -12.79 41.44 -5.14
N MET A 738 -13.14 40.15 -5.22
CA MET A 738 -14.17 39.49 -4.40
C MET A 738 -14.05 39.75 -2.89
N ARG A 739 -12.83 39.81 -2.36
CA ARG A 739 -12.59 40.01 -0.91
C ARG A 739 -12.79 41.47 -0.48
N ARG A 740 -12.90 42.39 -1.44
CA ARG A 740 -13.06 43.84 -1.22
C ARG A 740 -14.46 44.35 -1.56
N GLN A 741 -15.34 43.51 -2.11
CA GLN A 741 -16.72 43.85 -2.49
C GLN A 741 -17.76 42.96 -1.78
N ALA A 742 -19.00 43.43 -1.74
CA ALA A 742 -20.13 42.76 -1.10
C ALA A 742 -21.43 43.02 -1.87
N GLY A 743 -22.42 42.14 -1.70
CA GLY A 743 -23.66 42.20 -2.47
C GLY A 743 -23.52 41.63 -3.88
N VAL A 744 -24.22 42.23 -4.85
CA VAL A 744 -24.40 41.68 -6.21
C VAL A 744 -23.08 41.57 -6.98
N ASP A 745 -22.19 42.56 -6.88
CA ASP A 745 -20.87 42.55 -7.53
C ASP A 745 -20.07 41.27 -7.25
N ARG A 746 -20.20 40.73 -6.03
CA ARG A 746 -19.49 39.52 -5.59
C ARG A 746 -20.13 38.23 -6.12
N LEU A 747 -21.39 38.26 -6.55
CA LEU A 747 -22.05 37.16 -7.26
C LEU A 747 -21.64 37.17 -8.74
N ILE A 748 -21.68 38.33 -9.39
CA ILE A 748 -21.23 38.49 -10.79
C ILE A 748 -19.77 38.04 -10.93
N MET A 749 -18.88 38.50 -10.04
CA MET A 749 -17.49 38.04 -10.06
C MET A 749 -17.31 36.56 -9.72
N ALA A 750 -18.30 35.88 -9.13
CA ALA A 750 -18.25 34.43 -8.91
C ALA A 750 -18.59 33.64 -10.18
N GLU A 751 -19.39 34.22 -11.08
CA GLU A 751 -19.61 33.72 -12.43
C GLU A 751 -18.38 34.00 -13.31
N GLU A 752 -17.72 35.17 -13.18
CA GLU A 752 -16.43 35.45 -13.87
C GLU A 752 -15.24 34.58 -13.39
N PHE A 753 -15.30 34.01 -12.18
CA PHE A 753 -14.13 33.37 -11.55
C PHE A 753 -13.75 32.04 -12.22
N GLU A 754 -14.74 31.21 -12.53
CA GLU A 754 -14.56 29.97 -13.28
C GLU A 754 -14.98 30.21 -14.73
N LEU A 755 -14.10 29.91 -15.70
CA LEU A 755 -14.45 29.97 -17.13
C LEU A 755 -15.39 28.80 -17.47
N ASP A 756 -16.16 28.95 -18.55
CA ASP A 756 -16.95 27.84 -19.07
C ASP A 756 -16.05 26.68 -19.56
N ASP A 757 -16.56 25.45 -19.49
CA ASP A 757 -15.82 24.26 -19.91
C ASP A 757 -15.45 24.31 -21.41
N LEU A 758 -16.26 24.98 -22.26
CA LEU A 758 -15.94 25.31 -23.66
C LEU A 758 -14.88 26.41 -23.74
N GLU A 759 -15.08 27.53 -23.06
CA GLU A 759 -14.20 28.71 -23.18
C GLU A 759 -12.74 28.38 -22.81
N PHE A 760 -12.54 27.60 -21.75
CA PHE A 760 -11.19 27.16 -21.37
C PHE A 760 -10.58 26.13 -22.34
N LEU A 761 -11.41 25.31 -23.00
CA LEU A 761 -10.96 24.41 -24.06
C LEU A 761 -10.61 25.16 -25.35
N ASP A 762 -11.41 26.15 -25.73
CA ASP A 762 -11.19 26.99 -26.92
C ASP A 762 -9.93 27.83 -26.79
N LEU A 763 -9.71 28.48 -25.63
CA LEU A 763 -8.47 29.23 -25.34
C LEU A 763 -7.20 28.38 -25.50
N PHE A 764 -7.31 27.07 -25.25
CA PHE A 764 -6.22 26.12 -25.42
C PHE A 764 -6.11 25.62 -26.88
N THR A 765 -7.21 25.19 -27.49
CA THR A 765 -7.22 24.55 -28.82
C THR A 765 -7.14 25.52 -30.00
N HIS A 766 -7.19 26.84 -29.75
CA HIS A 766 -6.90 27.87 -30.75
C HIS A 766 -5.47 28.45 -30.66
N THR A 767 -4.59 27.84 -29.84
CA THR A 767 -3.15 28.17 -29.82
C THR A 767 -2.49 27.84 -31.17
N GLU A 768 -1.53 28.66 -31.61
CA GLU A 768 -0.95 28.52 -32.95
C GLU A 768 -0.28 27.16 -33.14
N ALA A 769 0.47 26.69 -32.14
CA ALA A 769 1.13 25.39 -32.19
C ALA A 769 0.12 24.23 -32.30
N TRP A 770 -1.01 24.29 -31.57
CA TRP A 770 -2.06 23.27 -31.67
C TRP A 770 -2.71 23.25 -33.07
N VAL A 771 -3.00 24.42 -33.65
CA VAL A 771 -3.60 24.53 -34.98
C VAL A 771 -2.62 24.01 -36.04
N GLN A 772 -1.35 24.42 -36.00
CA GLN A 772 -0.31 23.92 -36.91
C GLN A 772 -0.12 22.39 -36.79
N LEU A 773 -0.12 21.83 -35.57
CA LEU A 773 0.01 20.39 -35.35
C LEU A 773 -1.24 19.62 -35.82
N SER A 774 -2.44 20.14 -35.58
CA SER A 774 -3.70 19.54 -36.05
C SER A 774 -3.77 19.47 -37.57
N ASN A 775 -3.36 20.54 -38.25
CA ASN A 775 -3.25 20.61 -39.71
C ASN A 775 -2.13 19.73 -40.29
N SER A 776 -1.30 19.10 -39.45
CA SER A 776 -0.24 18.14 -39.86
C SER A 776 -0.59 16.68 -39.60
N VAL A 777 -1.81 16.43 -39.14
CA VAL A 777 -2.38 15.10 -38.83
C VAL A 777 -3.59 14.78 -39.73
N GLN A 778 -4.21 15.80 -40.32
CA GLN A 778 -5.25 15.70 -41.36
C GLN A 778 -4.63 15.46 -42.75
#